data_AF-A0A817ZXC7-F1
#
_entry.id   AF-A0A817ZXC7-F1
#
_cell.length_a   1.000
_cell.length_b   1.000
_cell.length_c   1.000
_cell.angle_alpha   90.00
_cell.angle_beta   90.00
_cell.angle_gamma   90.00
#
_symmetry.space_group_name_H-M   'P 1'
#
loop_
_entity.id
_entity.type
_entity.pdbx_description
1 polymer ?
#
loop_
_entity_poly.entity_id
_entity_poly.type
_entity_poly.pdbx_seq_one_letter_code
_entity_poly.pdbx_strand_id
1 'polypeptide(L)'
;TFDQLWNKAVGPLLELFYKQGWTAVKTKWDAYNIASYLKSVGLSRAAIDYISLISNFETNLFTSILEAVRDMLILTDSTEFYRIQGGNDRLIEAMVAECLAIEQGRCTLLLNTRVTQIQLYSSESIRISYSNNGNHNSTMFDSVIVATTATAAQLIDFDMRANFADKYRVMRQLHYDCASKIILFFNSSWWFNIENINGGRSVTDLPIRFVYYPEGSNIDGGVILASYTWSQDSLLWQSLSNDEAIELALKNLIELHPTTGTRIRTFFQGGKVKHWCEDDDAHGAFALFTPLQETNIRDDLQASISNIHFIGEHTSSAHAWVEGSLLSAMRPALKMQEETFDVVIIGGGPIGLATAISLATKQPTLNIAVLEQGTIINSDGSSGTFDLRQFRSMYNEIYLAELANLSVPLWRNIEKLANLSLGSILNTDDGYLFYGDFSSPETVEGDLSSINRTCEQLDMGCVYLNTTQLQVRYPFFKFAPHYQGFSHSESGYINVTSLMNALLHIIAQNPRITLRQNEEFLSIDKTNYTHILTSRGSVRAEHKVLFIPGPFAKNISHLLDFDLNATLWEMPFVTFRLRPNATKIPTWFVWGSPDQQSLFSGFSIDPNSNYIMVLGTFIRNLSDPLIYPAQRKNIGDPFIV
;
A
#
# COMPACT_ATOMS: atom_id res chain seq x y z
N THR A 1 4.35 -31.99 -9.22
CA THR A 1 5.71 -31.40 -9.26
C THR A 1 5.86 -30.43 -8.09
N PHE A 2 7.07 -29.92 -7.84
CA PHE A 2 7.29 -28.87 -6.84
C PHE A 2 6.37 -27.67 -7.09
N ASP A 3 6.33 -27.15 -8.31
CA ASP A 3 5.52 -25.96 -8.67
C ASP A 3 4.02 -26.17 -8.41
N GLN A 4 3.49 -27.36 -8.66
CA GLN A 4 2.08 -27.67 -8.37
C GLN A 4 1.78 -27.63 -6.86
N LEU A 5 2.68 -28.18 -6.04
CA LEU A 5 2.52 -28.18 -4.59
C LEU A 5 2.71 -26.76 -4.03
N TRP A 6 3.70 -26.04 -4.55
CA TRP A 6 4.00 -24.66 -4.18
C TRP A 6 2.80 -23.76 -4.52
N ASN A 7 2.36 -23.73 -5.78
CA ASN A 7 1.21 -22.93 -6.21
C ASN A 7 -0.07 -23.27 -5.44
N LYS A 8 -0.31 -24.55 -5.11
CA LYS A 8 -1.44 -24.95 -4.26
C LYS A 8 -1.35 -24.36 -2.85
N ALA A 9 -0.15 -24.33 -2.28
CA ALA A 9 0.06 -23.84 -0.92
C ALA A 9 -0.03 -22.32 -0.84
N VAL A 10 0.62 -21.61 -1.77
CA VAL A 10 0.86 -20.17 -1.63
C VAL A 10 0.04 -19.32 -2.58
N GLY A 11 -0.52 -19.89 -3.65
CA GLY A 11 -1.44 -19.20 -4.56
C GLY A 11 -2.57 -18.45 -3.84
N PRO A 12 -3.25 -19.06 -2.84
CA PRO A 12 -4.27 -18.36 -2.06
C PRO A 12 -3.76 -17.15 -1.26
N LEU A 13 -2.50 -17.14 -0.81
CA LEU A 13 -1.89 -16.01 -0.11
C LEU A 13 -1.60 -14.87 -1.07
N LEU A 14 -1.02 -15.18 -2.23
CA LEU A 14 -0.74 -14.20 -3.27
C LEU A 14 -2.03 -13.61 -3.82
N GLU A 15 -3.07 -14.42 -4.03
CA GLU A 15 -4.38 -13.95 -4.46
C GLU A 15 -5.02 -13.01 -3.43
N LEU A 16 -4.91 -13.32 -2.13
CA LEU A 16 -5.35 -12.44 -1.05
C LEU A 16 -4.58 -11.11 -1.06
N PHE A 17 -3.25 -11.18 -1.25
CA PHE A 17 -2.41 -9.99 -1.36
C PHE A 17 -2.83 -9.10 -2.53
N TYR A 18 -2.94 -9.66 -3.74
CA TYR A 18 -3.30 -8.87 -4.92
C TYR A 18 -4.71 -8.30 -4.86
N LYS A 19 -5.65 -8.98 -4.20
CA LYS A 19 -7.05 -8.51 -4.08
C LYS A 19 -7.27 -7.52 -2.95
N GLN A 20 -6.60 -7.69 -1.81
CA GLN A 20 -6.93 -6.96 -0.57
C GLN A 20 -5.72 -6.31 0.11
N GLY A 21 -4.52 -6.45 -0.45
CA GLY A 21 -3.29 -5.85 0.04
C GLY A 21 -2.65 -6.56 1.22
N TRP A 22 -1.47 -6.06 1.64
CA TRP A 22 -0.68 -6.61 2.74
C TRP A 22 -1.45 -6.68 4.06
N THR A 23 -2.28 -5.67 4.35
CA THR A 23 -3.06 -5.61 5.60
C THR A 23 -4.00 -6.80 5.76
N ALA A 24 -4.64 -7.26 4.68
CA ALA A 24 -5.49 -8.45 4.73
C ALA A 24 -4.69 -9.73 4.98
N VAL A 25 -3.51 -9.85 4.36
CA VAL A 25 -2.62 -11.01 4.53
C VAL A 25 -2.10 -11.07 5.96
N LYS A 26 -1.53 -9.98 6.49
CA LYS A 26 -0.97 -9.95 7.85
C LYS A 26 -2.03 -10.24 8.91
N THR A 27 -3.20 -9.61 8.80
CA THR A 27 -4.31 -9.78 9.77
C THR A 27 -4.76 -11.24 9.86
N LYS A 28 -4.76 -11.94 8.73
CA LYS A 28 -5.24 -13.32 8.67
C LYS A 28 -4.18 -14.34 9.07
N TRP A 29 -2.90 -14.09 8.75
CA TRP A 29 -1.88 -15.14 8.74
C TRP A 29 -0.64 -14.90 9.60
N ASP A 30 -0.47 -13.74 10.25
CA ASP A 30 0.72 -13.46 11.09
C ASP A 30 0.90 -14.46 12.25
N ALA A 31 -0.19 -15.03 12.76
CA ALA A 31 -0.15 -16.04 13.82
C ALA A 31 0.38 -17.41 13.37
N TYR A 32 0.59 -17.62 12.07
CA TYR A 32 1.02 -18.90 11.51
C TYR A 32 2.51 -18.88 11.17
N ASN A 33 3.19 -19.97 11.53
CA ASN A 33 4.47 -20.30 10.92
C ASN A 33 4.28 -21.09 9.61
N ILE A 34 5.35 -21.22 8.82
CA ILE A 34 5.33 -21.93 7.54
C ILE A 34 4.75 -23.35 7.70
N ALA A 35 5.23 -24.15 8.66
CA ALA A 35 4.75 -25.53 8.84
C ALA A 35 3.25 -25.63 9.15
N SER A 36 2.76 -24.83 10.10
CA SER A 36 1.35 -24.82 10.51
C SER A 36 0.45 -24.34 9.37
N TYR A 37 0.89 -23.35 8.60
CA TYR A 37 0.18 -22.89 7.40
C TYR A 37 0.10 -23.98 6.32
N LEU A 38 1.24 -24.58 5.94
CA LEU A 38 1.28 -25.63 4.91
C LEU A 38 0.40 -26.83 5.28
N LYS A 39 0.34 -27.19 6.57
CA LYS A 39 -0.57 -28.22 7.07
C LYS A 39 -2.04 -27.79 6.98
N SER A 40 -2.35 -26.52 7.28
CA SER A 40 -3.72 -26.00 7.25
C SER A 40 -4.34 -26.00 5.85
N VAL A 41 -3.53 -25.86 4.80
CA VAL A 41 -3.96 -25.94 3.39
C VAL A 41 -3.99 -27.38 2.84
N GLY A 42 -3.86 -28.37 3.73
CA GLY A 42 -4.04 -29.79 3.41
C GLY A 42 -2.86 -30.45 2.71
N LEU A 43 -1.64 -29.94 2.87
CA LEU A 43 -0.45 -30.66 2.41
C LEU A 43 -0.12 -31.84 3.34
N SER A 44 0.30 -32.95 2.74
CA SER A 44 0.80 -34.11 3.48
C SER A 44 2.18 -33.83 4.07
N ARG A 45 2.61 -34.62 5.06
CA ARG A 45 3.95 -34.50 5.65
C ARG A 45 5.05 -34.59 4.58
N ALA A 46 4.96 -35.59 3.69
CA ALA A 46 5.92 -35.78 2.61
C ALA A 46 5.96 -34.59 1.63
N ALA A 47 4.82 -33.95 1.35
CA ALA A 47 4.77 -32.75 0.53
C ALA A 47 5.44 -31.55 1.23
N ILE A 48 5.24 -31.41 2.54
CA ILE A 48 5.89 -30.37 3.35
C ILE A 48 7.41 -30.58 3.34
N ASP A 49 7.90 -31.79 3.64
CA ASP A 49 9.34 -32.12 3.66
C ASP A 49 9.99 -31.82 2.30
N TYR A 50 9.33 -32.24 1.20
CA TYR A 50 9.83 -31.99 -0.15
C TYR A 50 9.89 -30.49 -0.50
N ILE A 51 8.82 -29.74 -0.22
CA ILE A 51 8.80 -28.29 -0.46
C ILE A 51 9.87 -27.59 0.37
N SER A 52 9.96 -27.92 1.66
CA SER A 52 10.86 -27.23 2.56
C SER A 52 12.33 -27.45 2.22
N LEU A 53 12.68 -28.64 1.71
CA LEU A 53 14.03 -28.94 1.23
C LEU A 53 14.37 -28.11 -0.02
N ILE A 54 13.50 -28.11 -1.03
CA ILE A 54 13.76 -27.43 -2.31
C ILE A 54 13.76 -25.90 -2.17
N SER A 55 12.93 -25.37 -1.28
CA SER A 55 12.77 -23.93 -1.05
C SER A 55 13.70 -23.34 0.02
N ASN A 56 14.62 -24.11 0.62
CA ASN A 56 15.46 -23.65 1.73
C ASN A 56 14.66 -23.23 3.00
N PHE A 57 13.50 -23.85 3.24
CA PHE A 57 12.68 -23.58 4.43
C PHE A 57 12.79 -24.67 5.50
N GLU A 58 13.46 -25.79 5.24
CA GLU A 58 13.44 -26.95 6.15
C GLU A 58 13.83 -26.61 7.59
N THR A 59 14.90 -25.83 7.77
CA THR A 59 15.36 -25.36 9.09
C THR A 59 14.66 -24.07 9.54
N ASN A 60 13.81 -23.47 8.70
CA ASN A 60 13.06 -22.24 8.96
C ASN A 60 11.54 -22.45 9.00
N LEU A 61 11.05 -23.68 9.08
CA LEU A 61 9.63 -23.98 9.14
C LEU A 61 8.86 -23.35 10.32
N PHE A 62 9.60 -22.92 11.35
CA PHE A 62 9.07 -22.26 12.55
C PHE A 62 8.87 -20.74 12.38
N THR A 63 9.42 -20.12 11.33
CA THR A 63 9.30 -18.68 11.09
C THR A 63 7.93 -18.33 10.50
N SER A 64 7.59 -17.05 10.54
CA SER A 64 6.30 -16.55 10.07
C SER A 64 6.08 -16.87 8.60
N ILE A 65 4.86 -17.32 8.25
CA ILE A 65 4.49 -17.51 6.84
C ILE A 65 4.58 -16.19 6.05
N LEU A 66 4.46 -15.05 6.72
CA LEU A 66 4.57 -13.74 6.09
C LEU A 66 5.95 -13.48 5.48
N GLU A 67 7.02 -14.02 6.07
CA GLU A 67 8.36 -13.91 5.48
C GLU A 67 8.48 -14.71 4.19
N ALA A 68 7.91 -15.93 4.17
CA ALA A 68 7.84 -16.71 2.95
C ALA A 68 7.03 -15.99 1.86
N VAL A 69 5.91 -15.31 2.22
CA VAL A 69 5.13 -14.51 1.26
C VAL A 69 5.96 -13.37 0.67
N ARG A 70 6.78 -12.68 1.47
CA ARG A 70 7.67 -11.61 0.96
C ARG A 70 8.69 -12.16 -0.02
N ASP A 71 9.35 -13.26 0.33
CA ASP A 71 10.29 -13.91 -0.58
C ASP A 71 9.60 -14.31 -1.90
N MET A 72 8.36 -14.80 -1.85
CA MET A 72 7.60 -15.15 -3.06
C MET A 72 7.21 -13.94 -3.92
N LEU A 73 6.94 -12.79 -3.31
CA LEU A 73 6.65 -11.56 -4.04
C LEU A 73 7.91 -11.00 -4.74
N ILE A 74 9.10 -11.31 -4.22
CA ILE A 74 10.38 -10.85 -4.78
C ILE A 74 10.93 -11.88 -5.79
N LEU A 75 10.92 -13.17 -5.44
CA LEU A 75 11.51 -14.28 -6.21
C LEU A 75 10.48 -14.89 -7.16
N THR A 76 10.13 -14.17 -8.23
CA THR A 76 9.23 -14.65 -9.29
C THR A 76 10.00 -15.15 -10.50
N ASP A 77 9.36 -15.95 -11.37
CA ASP A 77 9.97 -16.42 -12.62
C ASP A 77 10.36 -15.26 -13.57
N SER A 78 9.74 -14.10 -13.41
CA SER A 78 10.04 -12.88 -14.16
C SER A 78 11.12 -12.00 -13.52
N THR A 79 11.59 -12.34 -12.31
CA THR A 79 12.57 -11.52 -11.60
C THR A 79 13.96 -11.77 -12.16
N GLU A 80 14.58 -10.73 -12.72
CA GLU A 80 15.98 -10.76 -13.14
C GLU A 80 16.90 -10.36 -11.98
N PHE A 81 17.98 -11.12 -11.77
CA PHE A 81 18.97 -10.83 -10.75
C PHE A 81 20.25 -10.30 -11.36
N TYR A 82 20.79 -9.26 -10.73
CA TYR A 82 22.04 -8.63 -11.13
C TYR A 82 23.06 -8.71 -10.00
N ARG A 83 24.35 -8.70 -10.38
CA ARG A 83 25.47 -8.62 -9.44
C ARG A 83 26.39 -7.47 -9.83
N ILE A 84 27.03 -6.85 -8.84
CA ILE A 84 28.03 -5.82 -9.09
C ILE A 84 29.32 -6.49 -9.52
N GLN A 85 29.78 -6.19 -10.74
CA GLN A 85 31.05 -6.71 -11.24
C GLN A 85 32.21 -6.20 -10.39
N GLY A 86 33.00 -7.13 -9.86
CA GLY A 86 34.12 -6.83 -8.97
C GLY A 86 33.79 -6.90 -7.48
N GLY A 87 32.53 -7.13 -7.09
CA GLY A 87 32.12 -7.28 -5.69
C GLY A 87 31.06 -6.27 -5.25
N ASN A 88 30.26 -6.66 -4.26
CA ASN A 88 29.19 -5.81 -3.71
C ASN A 88 29.75 -4.66 -2.84
N ASP A 89 30.98 -4.80 -2.35
CA ASP A 89 31.71 -3.78 -1.57
C ASP A 89 31.95 -2.48 -2.36
N ARG A 90 32.05 -2.55 -3.69
CA ARG A 90 32.16 -1.37 -4.56
C ARG A 90 31.02 -0.37 -4.40
N LEU A 91 29.82 -0.85 -4.06
CA LEU A 91 28.68 0.04 -3.73
C LEU A 91 29.01 0.87 -2.49
N ILE A 92 29.56 0.23 -1.46
CA ILE A 92 29.94 0.89 -0.20
C ILE A 92 31.08 1.87 -0.43
N GLU A 93 32.09 1.49 -1.20
CA GLU A 93 33.21 2.37 -1.57
C GLU A 93 32.72 3.64 -2.28
N ALA A 94 31.79 3.49 -3.23
CA ALA A 94 31.19 4.61 -3.93
C ALA A 94 30.39 5.52 -2.98
N MET A 95 29.55 4.95 -2.11
CA MET A 95 28.76 5.73 -1.14
C MET A 95 29.65 6.50 -0.14
N VAL A 96 30.75 5.88 0.31
CA VAL A 96 31.72 6.55 1.19
C VAL A 96 32.41 7.69 0.46
N ALA A 97 32.84 7.48 -0.79
CA ALA A 97 33.46 8.51 -1.60
C ALA A 97 32.53 9.72 -1.81
N GLU A 98 31.25 9.47 -2.13
CA GLU A 98 30.24 10.52 -2.28
C GLU A 98 30.00 11.28 -0.97
N CYS A 99 29.89 10.58 0.18
CA CYS A 99 29.71 11.27 1.47
C CYS A 99 30.89 12.20 1.76
N LEU A 100 32.12 11.71 1.59
CA LEU A 100 33.33 12.50 1.85
C LEU A 100 33.54 13.65 0.85
N ALA A 101 32.87 13.62 -0.30
CA ALA A 101 32.89 14.70 -1.28
C ALA A 101 31.89 15.83 -0.96
N ILE A 102 30.89 15.61 -0.09
CA ILE A 102 30.00 16.67 0.40
C ILE A 102 30.87 17.74 1.10
N GLU A 103 30.65 19.03 0.77
CA GLU A 103 31.42 20.21 1.21
C GLU A 103 32.27 20.02 2.48
N GLN A 104 33.54 20.42 2.44
CA GLN A 104 34.52 20.20 3.50
C GLN A 104 33.95 20.47 4.91
N GLY A 105 33.74 19.37 5.65
CA GLY A 105 33.28 19.39 7.04
C GLY A 105 31.83 18.98 7.27
N ARG A 106 31.00 18.76 6.23
CA ARG A 106 29.61 18.33 6.41
C ARG A 106 29.41 16.82 6.58
N CYS A 107 30.32 15.99 6.07
CA CYS A 107 30.37 14.56 6.34
C CYS A 107 31.73 14.19 6.94
N THR A 108 31.72 13.45 8.05
CA THR A 108 32.92 12.90 8.69
C THR A 108 32.71 11.42 8.97
N LEU A 109 33.62 10.58 8.48
CA LEU A 109 33.60 9.14 8.75
C LEU A 109 34.63 8.80 9.83
N LEU A 110 34.16 8.26 10.96
CA LEU A 110 35.01 7.80 12.07
C LEU A 110 34.98 6.27 12.14
N LEU A 111 36.03 5.62 11.63
CA LEU A 111 36.22 4.18 11.75
C LEU A 111 36.75 3.79 13.14
N ASN A 112 36.67 2.50 13.48
CA ASN A 112 37.13 1.96 14.77
C ASN A 112 36.54 2.70 15.98
N THR A 113 35.29 3.16 15.84
CA THR A 113 34.59 4.01 16.80
C THR A 113 33.31 3.31 17.24
N ARG A 114 33.34 2.64 18.40
CA ARG A 114 32.21 1.90 18.94
C ARG A 114 31.40 2.79 19.87
N VAL A 115 30.15 3.08 19.49
CA VAL A 115 29.20 3.78 20.36
C VAL A 115 28.88 2.89 21.56
N THR A 116 28.96 3.44 22.77
CA THR A 116 28.69 2.73 24.02
C THR A 116 27.44 3.27 24.73
N GLN A 117 27.08 4.53 24.51
CA GLN A 117 25.92 5.15 25.15
C GLN A 117 25.27 6.22 24.26
N ILE A 118 23.93 6.29 24.30
CA ILE A 118 23.10 7.33 23.69
C ILE A 118 22.20 7.91 24.78
N GLN A 119 22.37 9.19 25.10
CA GLN A 119 21.66 9.87 26.18
C GLN A 119 20.87 11.06 25.64
N LEU A 120 19.57 11.11 25.93
CA LEU A 120 18.77 12.33 25.74
C LEU A 120 19.19 13.35 26.79
N TYR A 121 19.95 14.37 26.37
CA TYR A 121 20.45 15.40 27.28
C TYR A 121 19.42 16.53 27.49
N SER A 122 18.64 16.84 26.45
CA SER A 122 17.49 17.76 26.48
C SER A 122 16.50 17.41 25.35
N SER A 123 15.44 18.20 25.18
CA SER A 123 14.50 18.04 24.06
C SER A 123 15.13 18.23 22.69
N GLU A 124 16.26 18.95 22.61
CA GLU A 124 16.89 19.35 21.35
C GLU A 124 18.32 18.80 21.20
N SER A 125 18.83 18.06 22.20
CA SER A 125 20.24 17.66 22.21
C SER A 125 20.45 16.26 22.78
N ILE A 126 21.25 15.47 22.06
CA ILE A 126 21.56 14.07 22.33
C ILE A 126 23.06 13.95 22.54
N ARG A 127 23.48 13.30 23.63
CA ARG A 127 24.88 12.97 23.89
C ARG A 127 25.18 11.55 23.40
N ILE A 128 26.24 11.42 22.61
CA ILE A 128 26.78 10.13 22.17
C ILE A 128 28.13 9.90 22.85
N SER A 129 28.25 8.81 23.59
CA SER A 129 29.52 8.33 24.15
C SER A 129 30.04 7.16 23.33
N TYR A 130 31.33 7.16 23.02
CA TYR A 130 31.96 6.14 22.18
C TYR A 130 33.40 5.85 22.60
N SER A 131 33.88 4.65 22.27
CA SER A 131 35.29 4.26 22.39
C SER A 131 35.95 4.25 21.01
N ASN A 132 37.09 4.92 20.89
CA ASN A 132 37.94 4.87 19.70
C ASN A 132 39.35 4.44 20.12
N ASN A 133 39.78 3.26 19.67
CA ASN A 133 41.08 2.67 20.01
C ASN A 133 41.37 2.65 21.53
N GLY A 134 40.34 2.40 22.35
CA GLY A 134 40.44 2.36 23.82
C GLY A 134 40.25 3.72 24.52
N ASN A 135 40.18 4.83 23.78
CA ASN A 135 39.88 6.15 24.34
C ASN A 135 38.37 6.39 24.38
N HIS A 136 37.85 6.75 25.54
CA HIS A 136 36.44 7.11 25.73
C HIS A 136 36.22 8.60 25.48
N ASN A 137 35.28 8.93 24.59
CA ASN A 137 34.92 10.29 24.22
C ASN A 137 33.40 10.46 24.25
N SER A 138 32.94 11.71 24.27
CA SER A 138 31.52 12.05 24.13
C SER A 138 31.30 13.32 23.33
N THR A 139 30.29 13.34 22.48
CA THR A 139 29.95 14.48 21.60
C THR A 139 28.43 14.71 21.60
N MET A 140 28.01 15.96 21.38
CA MET A 140 26.60 16.36 21.31
C MET A 140 26.11 16.43 19.86
N PHE A 141 24.88 16.01 19.62
CA PHE A 141 24.21 16.05 18.31
C PHE A 141 22.75 16.46 18.48
N ASP A 142 22.17 17.10 17.46
CA ASP A 142 20.75 17.51 17.45
C ASP A 142 19.82 16.33 17.10
N SER A 143 20.32 15.40 16.28
CA SER A 143 19.65 14.17 15.88
C SER A 143 20.65 13.03 15.71
N VAL A 144 20.18 11.81 15.93
CA VAL A 144 20.98 10.59 15.86
C VAL A 144 20.23 9.52 15.08
N ILE A 145 20.91 8.88 14.14
CA ILE A 145 20.39 7.74 13.39
C ILE A 145 21.17 6.49 13.82
N VAL A 146 20.49 5.54 14.43
CA VAL A 146 21.02 4.23 14.82
C VAL A 146 20.79 3.27 13.66
N ALA A 147 21.89 2.91 12.97
CA ALA A 147 21.88 2.05 11.77
C ALA A 147 22.58 0.70 11.99
N THR A 148 22.71 0.26 13.24
CA THR A 148 23.24 -1.07 13.59
C THR A 148 22.18 -2.15 13.39
N THR A 149 22.55 -3.43 13.48
CA THR A 149 21.54 -4.49 13.67
C THR A 149 20.80 -4.31 15.01
N ALA A 150 19.61 -4.87 15.13
CA ALA A 150 18.85 -4.80 16.39
C ALA A 150 19.55 -5.57 17.52
N THR A 151 20.30 -6.63 17.20
CA THR A 151 21.12 -7.39 18.16
C THR A 151 22.29 -6.57 18.66
N ALA A 152 23.04 -5.92 17.77
CA ALA A 152 24.15 -5.03 18.15
C ALA A 152 23.68 -3.80 18.95
N ALA A 153 22.50 -3.25 18.61
CA ALA A 153 21.93 -2.10 19.32
C ALA A 153 21.68 -2.38 20.81
N GLN A 154 21.51 -3.64 21.22
CA GLN A 154 21.35 -4.01 22.64
C GLN A 154 22.63 -3.79 23.47
N LEU A 155 23.78 -3.65 22.82
CA LEU A 155 25.06 -3.35 23.47
C LEU A 155 25.26 -1.86 23.75
N ILE A 156 24.35 -1.01 23.23
CA ILE A 156 24.32 0.42 23.49
C ILE A 156 23.46 0.69 24.73
N ASP A 157 24.00 1.47 25.66
CA ASP A 157 23.24 1.98 26.80
C ASP A 157 22.40 3.19 26.36
N PHE A 158 21.07 3.05 26.34
CA PHE A 158 20.13 4.13 26.10
C PHE A 158 19.69 4.68 27.46
N ASP A 159 20.14 5.89 27.80
CA ASP A 159 19.86 6.49 29.09
C ASP A 159 18.35 6.74 29.28
N MET A 160 17.86 6.59 30.51
CA MET A 160 16.44 6.52 30.89
C MET A 160 15.70 5.33 30.26
N ARG A 161 16.01 4.10 30.72
CA ARG A 161 15.37 2.84 30.29
C ARG A 161 13.84 2.88 30.19
N ALA A 162 13.16 3.72 30.96
CA ALA A 162 11.71 3.90 30.87
C ALA A 162 11.28 4.45 29.50
N ASN A 163 11.99 5.43 28.94
CA ASN A 163 11.67 6.03 27.64
C ASN A 163 11.95 5.08 26.47
N PHE A 164 12.82 4.10 26.68
CA PHE A 164 13.23 3.10 25.68
C PHE A 164 12.66 1.71 25.99
N ALA A 165 11.70 1.57 26.91
CA ALA A 165 11.27 0.27 27.41
C ALA A 165 10.74 -0.63 26.27
N ASP A 166 9.90 -0.08 25.39
CA ASP A 166 9.40 -0.81 24.22
C ASP A 166 10.51 -1.11 23.23
N LYS A 167 11.41 -0.16 22.94
CA LYS A 167 12.56 -0.39 22.05
C LYS A 167 13.41 -1.55 22.54
N TYR A 168 13.75 -1.55 23.82
CA TYR A 168 14.48 -2.63 24.47
C TYR A 168 13.74 -3.96 24.43
N ARG A 169 12.42 -3.95 24.65
CA ARG A 169 11.59 -5.16 24.55
C ARG A 169 11.63 -5.74 23.14
N VAL A 170 11.40 -4.91 22.12
CA VAL A 170 11.33 -5.41 20.74
C VAL A 170 12.67 -5.84 20.18
N MET A 171 13.77 -5.16 20.52
CA MET A 171 15.11 -5.60 20.14
C MET A 171 15.45 -6.98 20.73
N ARG A 172 15.01 -7.26 21.97
CA ARG A 172 15.19 -8.59 22.60
C ARG A 172 14.27 -9.67 22.02
N GLN A 173 13.04 -9.29 21.64
CA GLN A 173 12.04 -10.24 21.15
C GLN A 173 12.27 -10.62 19.68
N LEU A 174 12.74 -9.68 18.87
CA LEU A 174 12.96 -9.84 17.44
C LEU A 174 13.85 -11.06 17.15
N HIS A 175 13.39 -11.92 16.24
CA HIS A 175 14.20 -13.03 15.76
C HIS A 175 15.15 -12.55 14.65
N TYR A 176 16.44 -12.79 14.88
CA TYR A 176 17.50 -12.66 13.89
C TYR A 176 18.00 -14.06 13.53
N ASP A 177 18.05 -14.37 12.25
CA ASP A 177 18.54 -15.65 11.77
C ASP A 177 20.09 -15.66 11.70
N CYS A 178 20.65 -16.86 11.66
CA CYS A 178 22.06 -17.09 11.37
C CYS A 178 22.26 -17.48 9.91
N ALA A 179 23.44 -17.16 9.37
CA ALA A 179 23.84 -17.61 8.05
C ALA A 179 25.34 -17.95 8.02
N SER A 180 25.68 -18.98 7.27
CA SER A 180 27.05 -19.41 6.99
C SER A 180 27.28 -19.52 5.49
N LYS A 181 28.43 -19.01 5.01
CA LYS A 181 28.89 -19.19 3.64
C LYS A 181 30.25 -19.87 3.63
N ILE A 182 30.37 -20.95 2.86
CA ILE A 182 31.63 -21.64 2.61
C ILE A 182 31.94 -21.51 1.13
N ILE A 183 33.08 -20.92 0.85
CA ILE A 183 33.54 -20.59 -0.49
C ILE A 183 34.77 -21.44 -0.78
N LEU A 184 34.78 -22.14 -1.91
CA LEU A 184 35.91 -22.97 -2.33
C LEU A 184 36.49 -22.45 -3.64
N PHE A 185 37.82 -22.49 -3.73
CA PHE A 185 38.59 -22.01 -4.86
C PHE A 185 39.12 -23.19 -5.67
N PHE A 186 39.06 -23.08 -6.98
CA PHE A 186 39.54 -24.10 -7.90
C PHE A 186 40.39 -23.49 -9.00
N ASN A 187 41.44 -24.19 -9.42
CA ASN A 187 42.25 -23.83 -10.58
C ASN A 187 41.66 -24.34 -11.91
N SER A 188 40.53 -25.06 -11.85
CA SER A 188 39.76 -25.45 -13.02
C SER A 188 38.27 -25.20 -12.81
N SER A 189 37.59 -24.75 -13.85
CA SER A 189 36.12 -24.59 -13.90
C SER A 189 35.44 -25.91 -14.19
N TRP A 190 35.74 -26.95 -13.40
CA TRP A 190 35.33 -28.33 -13.66
C TRP A 190 33.80 -28.49 -13.77
N TRP A 191 33.03 -27.69 -13.02
CA TRP A 191 31.57 -27.68 -13.10
C TRP A 191 31.08 -27.31 -14.49
N PHE A 192 31.71 -26.34 -15.14
CA PHE A 192 31.40 -25.90 -16.50
C PHE A 192 32.00 -26.85 -17.55
N ASN A 193 33.29 -27.17 -17.42
CA ASN A 193 34.05 -27.90 -18.45
C ASN A 193 33.76 -29.40 -18.50
N ILE A 194 33.37 -30.01 -17.36
CA ILE A 194 33.16 -31.46 -17.25
C ILE A 194 31.67 -31.78 -17.08
N GLU A 195 30.95 -31.00 -16.27
CA GLU A 195 29.56 -31.28 -15.92
C GLU A 195 28.53 -30.39 -16.64
N ASN A 196 29.00 -29.45 -17.47
CA ASN A 196 28.15 -28.54 -18.24
C ASN A 196 27.19 -27.69 -17.37
N ILE A 197 27.64 -27.33 -16.17
CA ILE A 197 26.93 -26.45 -15.23
C ILE A 197 27.37 -25.00 -15.49
N ASN A 198 26.43 -24.15 -15.90
CA ASN A 198 26.66 -22.73 -16.17
C ASN A 198 25.69 -21.88 -15.36
N GLY A 199 26.13 -21.39 -14.21
CA GLY A 199 25.26 -20.68 -13.27
C GLY A 199 24.31 -21.59 -12.50
N GLY A 200 23.34 -20.95 -11.84
CA GLY A 200 22.31 -21.63 -11.06
C GLY A 200 22.83 -22.25 -9.76
N ARG A 201 22.09 -23.22 -9.24
CA ARG A 201 22.38 -23.88 -7.96
C ARG A 201 22.03 -25.36 -7.96
N SER A 202 22.71 -26.11 -7.10
CA SER A 202 22.34 -27.47 -6.70
C SER A 202 21.77 -27.47 -5.29
N VAL A 203 20.82 -28.37 -5.03
CA VAL A 203 20.16 -28.56 -3.74
C VAL A 203 20.40 -29.98 -3.26
N THR A 204 20.75 -30.13 -1.98
CA THR A 204 21.03 -31.42 -1.34
C THR A 204 20.64 -31.40 0.14
N ASP A 205 20.41 -32.57 0.71
CA ASP A 205 20.26 -32.82 2.14
C ASP A 205 21.61 -33.06 2.85
N LEU A 206 22.72 -33.13 2.12
CA LEU A 206 24.06 -33.07 2.70
C LEU A 206 24.26 -31.74 3.45
N PRO A 207 25.16 -31.67 4.45
CA PRO A 207 25.42 -30.45 5.23
C PRO A 207 25.64 -29.16 4.41
N ILE A 208 26.16 -29.27 3.19
CA ILE A 208 26.39 -28.13 2.29
C ILE A 208 25.10 -27.45 1.79
N ARG A 209 23.96 -28.16 1.81
CA ARG A 209 22.59 -27.72 1.45
C ARG A 209 22.43 -27.13 0.04
N PHE A 210 23.04 -25.97 -0.22
CA PHE A 210 22.93 -25.23 -1.47
C PHE A 210 24.31 -24.85 -2.00
N VAL A 211 24.59 -25.28 -3.23
CA VAL A 211 25.81 -24.93 -3.97
C VAL A 211 25.44 -23.97 -5.07
N TYR A 212 26.11 -22.82 -5.18
CA TYR A 212 25.88 -21.83 -6.24
C TYR A 212 27.09 -21.73 -7.16
N TYR A 213 26.85 -21.85 -8.46
CA TYR A 213 27.89 -21.86 -9.48
C TYR A 213 27.98 -20.50 -10.18
N PRO A 214 29.19 -20.06 -10.58
CA PRO A 214 29.33 -18.85 -11.38
C PRO A 214 28.80 -19.06 -12.80
N GLU A 215 28.13 -18.04 -13.33
CA GLU A 215 27.78 -17.95 -14.76
C GLU A 215 28.98 -17.49 -15.58
N GLY A 216 29.12 -18.07 -16.78
CA GLY A 216 29.99 -17.59 -17.85
C GLY A 216 31.47 -17.54 -17.46
N SER A 217 32.15 -18.69 -17.48
CA SER A 217 33.60 -18.77 -17.26
C SER A 217 34.32 -18.96 -18.60
N ASN A 218 34.82 -17.86 -19.19
CA ASN A 218 35.81 -17.90 -20.29
C ASN A 218 37.25 -18.07 -19.78
N ILE A 219 37.43 -18.14 -18.46
CA ILE A 219 38.71 -18.29 -17.76
C ILE A 219 38.62 -19.60 -16.95
N ASP A 220 39.59 -20.49 -17.13
CA ASP A 220 39.65 -21.75 -16.38
C ASP A 220 40.05 -21.48 -14.92
N GLY A 221 39.32 -22.11 -14.00
CA GLY A 221 39.40 -21.81 -12.57
C GLY A 221 38.34 -20.82 -12.13
N GLY A 222 38.10 -20.80 -10.82
CA GLY A 222 37.07 -19.93 -10.26
C GLY A 222 36.69 -20.29 -8.84
N VAL A 223 35.60 -19.67 -8.41
CA VAL A 223 35.11 -19.71 -7.05
C VAL A 223 33.69 -20.27 -7.05
N ILE A 224 33.44 -21.28 -6.22
CA ILE A 224 32.09 -21.81 -5.97
C ILE A 224 31.69 -21.41 -4.55
N LEU A 225 30.46 -20.92 -4.40
CA LEU A 225 29.82 -20.87 -3.09
C LEU A 225 29.33 -22.28 -2.78
N ALA A 226 30.20 -23.06 -2.15
CA ALA A 226 30.04 -24.49 -1.94
C ALA A 226 28.99 -24.81 -0.87
N SER A 227 28.73 -23.88 0.04
CA SER A 227 27.60 -23.96 0.94
C SER A 227 27.08 -22.57 1.25
N TYR A 228 25.76 -22.41 1.18
CA TYR A 228 25.05 -21.29 1.76
C TYR A 228 23.89 -21.81 2.60
N THR A 229 24.00 -21.62 3.91
CA THR A 229 23.07 -22.18 4.90
C THR A 229 22.55 -21.11 5.84
N TRP A 230 21.31 -21.29 6.28
CA TRP A 230 20.65 -20.45 7.27
C TRP A 230 20.29 -21.25 8.52
N SER A 231 19.93 -20.56 9.60
CA SER A 231 19.31 -21.16 10.79
C SER A 231 20.08 -22.35 11.34
N GLN A 232 19.39 -23.45 11.66
CA GLN A 232 19.98 -24.64 12.25
C GLN A 232 21.04 -25.30 11.34
N ASP A 233 20.94 -25.15 10.02
CA ASP A 233 22.01 -25.61 9.11
C ASP A 233 23.29 -24.77 9.29
N SER A 234 23.16 -23.46 9.55
CA SER A 234 24.29 -22.57 9.83
C SER A 234 24.97 -22.91 11.16
N LEU A 235 24.20 -23.31 12.18
CA LEU A 235 24.70 -23.67 13.52
C LEU A 235 25.68 -24.84 13.47
N LEU A 236 25.45 -25.84 12.60
CA LEU A 236 26.38 -26.94 12.39
C LEU A 236 27.78 -26.42 12.02
N TRP A 237 27.83 -25.48 11.07
CA TRP A 237 29.09 -24.93 10.58
C TRP A 237 29.82 -24.08 11.62
N GLN A 238 29.08 -23.32 12.45
CA GLN A 238 29.66 -22.50 13.53
C GLN A 238 30.38 -23.34 14.60
N SER A 239 30.03 -24.62 14.73
CA SER A 239 30.70 -25.51 15.68
C SER A 239 32.07 -26.03 15.19
N LEU A 240 32.43 -25.78 13.93
CA LEU A 240 33.64 -26.28 13.30
C LEU A 240 34.69 -25.19 13.18
N SER A 241 35.97 -25.56 13.19
CA SER A 241 37.01 -24.65 12.70
C SER A 241 36.85 -24.42 11.19
N ASN A 242 37.38 -23.28 10.71
CA ASN A 242 37.32 -22.95 9.28
C ASN A 242 37.89 -24.07 8.38
N ASP A 243 38.98 -24.72 8.78
CA ASP A 243 39.60 -25.79 8.00
C ASP A 243 38.72 -27.06 7.97
N GLU A 244 38.10 -27.42 9.09
CA GLU A 244 37.16 -28.54 9.16
C GLU A 244 35.92 -28.29 8.31
N ALA A 245 35.37 -27.07 8.36
CA ALA A 245 34.23 -26.66 7.54
C ALA A 245 34.56 -26.73 6.04
N ILE A 246 35.74 -26.26 5.64
CA ILE A 246 36.23 -26.31 4.26
C ILE A 246 36.39 -27.76 3.78
N GLU A 247 37.02 -28.63 4.57
CA GLU A 247 37.23 -30.03 4.19
C GLU A 247 35.92 -30.82 4.12
N LEU A 248 34.98 -30.59 5.04
CA LEU A 248 33.66 -31.20 5.00
C LEU A 248 32.87 -30.72 3.76
N ALA A 249 32.89 -29.42 3.47
CA ALA A 249 32.23 -28.87 2.29
C ALA A 249 32.81 -29.46 0.99
N LEU A 250 34.14 -29.59 0.89
CA LEU A 250 34.80 -30.22 -0.25
C LEU A 250 34.40 -31.69 -0.38
N LYS A 251 34.34 -32.44 0.72
CA LYS A 251 33.89 -33.83 0.74
C LYS A 251 32.46 -33.97 0.22
N ASN A 252 31.53 -33.15 0.73
CA ASN A 252 30.14 -33.19 0.28
C ASN A 252 29.99 -32.74 -1.18
N LEU A 253 30.81 -31.79 -1.64
CA LEU A 253 30.82 -31.37 -3.04
C LEU A 253 31.29 -32.51 -3.96
N ILE A 254 32.29 -33.29 -3.56
CA ILE A 254 32.73 -34.50 -4.28
C ILE A 254 31.60 -35.54 -4.37
N GLU A 255 30.85 -35.73 -3.29
CA GLU A 255 29.73 -36.67 -3.24
C GLU A 255 28.55 -36.21 -4.11
N LEU A 256 28.23 -34.93 -4.08
CA LEU A 256 27.16 -34.32 -4.90
C LEU A 256 27.45 -34.41 -6.41
N HIS A 257 28.73 -34.44 -6.79
CA HIS A 257 29.18 -34.42 -8.17
C HIS A 257 29.91 -35.72 -8.55
N PRO A 258 29.20 -36.87 -8.65
CA PRO A 258 29.83 -38.16 -8.88
C PRO A 258 30.52 -38.28 -10.25
N THR A 259 30.10 -37.47 -11.24
CA THR A 259 30.69 -37.45 -12.59
C THR A 259 32.16 -36.98 -12.54
N THR A 260 32.44 -35.88 -11.86
CA THR A 260 33.83 -35.43 -11.63
C THR A 260 34.47 -36.19 -10.47
N GLY A 261 33.69 -36.49 -9.43
CA GLY A 261 34.06 -37.29 -8.28
C GLY A 261 35.32 -36.78 -7.59
N THR A 262 36.22 -37.69 -7.22
CA THR A 262 37.44 -37.37 -6.47
C THR A 262 38.41 -36.46 -7.21
N ARG A 263 38.26 -36.27 -8.53
CA ARG A 263 39.09 -35.33 -9.31
C ARG A 263 38.89 -33.88 -8.85
N ILE A 264 37.75 -33.52 -8.26
CA ILE A 264 37.50 -32.18 -7.70
C ILE A 264 38.61 -31.78 -6.71
N ARG A 265 39.10 -32.73 -5.90
CA ARG A 265 40.20 -32.48 -4.94
C ARG A 265 41.51 -32.09 -5.64
N THR A 266 41.76 -32.55 -6.86
CA THR A 266 42.97 -32.18 -7.63
C THR A 266 42.93 -30.74 -8.14
N PHE A 267 41.73 -30.17 -8.28
CA PHE A 267 41.53 -28.78 -8.70
C PHE A 267 41.46 -27.80 -7.53
N PHE A 268 41.20 -28.31 -6.33
CA PHE A 268 40.98 -27.51 -5.12
C PHE A 268 42.24 -26.72 -4.72
N GLN A 269 42.07 -25.43 -4.44
CA GLN A 269 43.14 -24.49 -4.08
C GLN A 269 43.00 -23.90 -2.67
N GLY A 270 41.89 -24.17 -1.97
CA GLY A 270 41.60 -23.60 -0.65
C GLY A 270 40.20 -23.04 -0.56
N GLY A 271 39.87 -22.41 0.56
CA GLY A 271 38.55 -21.84 0.78
C GLY A 271 38.49 -20.73 1.82
N LYS A 272 37.31 -20.15 1.99
CA LYS A 272 36.97 -19.15 3.00
C LYS A 272 35.62 -19.46 3.61
N VAL A 273 35.49 -19.14 4.88
CA VAL A 273 34.26 -19.34 5.66
C VAL A 273 33.85 -18.00 6.26
N LYS A 274 32.55 -17.71 6.23
CA LYS A 274 31.95 -16.56 6.92
C LYS A 274 30.72 -17.04 7.70
N HIS A 275 30.78 -16.88 9.02
CA HIS A 275 29.64 -17.02 9.94
C HIS A 275 29.14 -15.63 10.32
N TRP A 276 27.87 -15.34 10.07
CA TRP A 276 27.29 -14.03 10.40
C TRP A 276 26.92 -13.88 11.87
N CYS A 277 26.60 -14.98 12.56
CA CYS A 277 26.29 -14.96 13.99
C CYS A 277 27.53 -14.80 14.90
N GLU A 278 28.73 -14.98 14.35
CA GLU A 278 30.01 -14.74 15.03
C GLU A 278 30.63 -13.39 14.65
N ASP A 279 29.92 -12.58 13.85
CA ASP A 279 30.41 -11.26 13.47
C ASP A 279 30.30 -10.29 14.65
N ASP A 280 31.44 -9.67 15.00
CA ASP A 280 31.59 -8.78 16.16
C ASP A 280 30.80 -7.46 16.07
N ASP A 281 30.33 -7.10 14.87
CA ASP A 281 29.58 -5.88 14.60
C ASP A 281 28.10 -6.18 14.30
N ALA A 282 27.81 -7.24 13.54
CA ALA A 282 26.46 -7.58 13.11
C ALA A 282 25.69 -8.42 14.14
N HIS A 283 26.36 -9.33 14.87
CA HIS A 283 25.73 -10.23 15.85
C HIS A 283 24.49 -10.96 15.31
N GLY A 284 24.54 -11.44 14.06
CA GLY A 284 23.40 -12.03 13.35
C GLY A 284 23.47 -11.80 11.84
N ALA A 285 22.69 -12.54 11.06
CA ALA A 285 22.64 -12.36 9.61
C ALA A 285 21.64 -11.28 9.19
N PHE A 286 20.36 -11.48 9.51
CA PHE A 286 19.25 -10.59 9.15
C PHE A 286 18.01 -10.93 9.97
N ALA A 287 17.06 -9.99 10.05
CA ALA A 287 15.77 -10.26 10.66
C ALA A 287 14.99 -11.32 9.87
N LEU A 288 14.34 -12.22 10.59
CA LEU A 288 13.44 -13.20 10.01
C LEU A 288 12.31 -13.47 11.00
N PHE A 289 11.18 -12.81 10.83
CA PHE A 289 10.15 -12.75 11.86
C PHE A 289 9.58 -14.13 12.18
N THR A 290 9.39 -14.37 13.48
CA THR A 290 8.57 -15.49 13.97
C THR A 290 7.10 -15.04 14.07
N PRO A 291 6.14 -15.98 14.20
CA PRO A 291 4.72 -15.63 14.24
C PRO A 291 4.40 -14.52 15.26
N LEU A 292 3.50 -13.62 14.87
CA LEU A 292 3.04 -12.44 15.62
C LEU A 292 4.04 -11.28 15.71
N GLN A 293 5.28 -11.40 15.21
CA GLN A 293 6.22 -10.28 15.27
C GLN A 293 5.85 -9.14 14.32
N GLU A 294 5.23 -9.42 13.17
CA GLU A 294 4.79 -8.39 12.24
C GLU A 294 3.76 -7.46 12.90
N THR A 295 2.81 -8.02 13.65
CA THR A 295 1.75 -7.24 14.32
C THR A 295 2.20 -6.66 15.65
N ASN A 296 3.02 -7.38 16.44
CA ASN A 296 3.28 -7.00 17.84
C ASN A 296 4.54 -6.16 18.07
N ILE A 297 5.51 -6.17 17.16
CA ILE A 297 6.81 -5.50 17.40
C ILE A 297 7.27 -4.60 16.26
N ARG A 298 6.72 -4.73 15.05
CA ARG A 298 7.19 -3.99 13.88
C ARG A 298 7.12 -2.47 14.05
N ASP A 299 5.99 -1.94 14.49
CA ASP A 299 5.80 -0.50 14.62
C ASP A 299 6.74 0.07 15.70
N ASP A 300 6.89 -0.64 16.81
CA ASP A 300 7.83 -0.31 17.87
C ASP A 300 9.29 -0.41 17.42
N LEU A 301 9.65 -1.34 16.53
CA LEU A 301 10.99 -1.42 15.92
C LEU A 301 11.28 -0.19 15.07
N GLN A 302 10.28 0.29 14.31
CA GLN A 302 10.39 1.46 13.44
C GLN A 302 10.32 2.80 14.16
N ALA A 303 9.65 2.84 15.32
CA ALA A 303 9.40 4.06 16.06
C ALA A 303 10.71 4.81 16.39
N SER A 304 10.70 6.11 16.13
CA SER A 304 11.74 7.03 16.62
C SER A 304 11.40 7.46 18.05
N ILE A 305 12.42 7.74 18.85
CA ILE A 305 12.26 8.23 20.23
C ILE A 305 12.91 9.61 20.28
N SER A 306 12.10 10.67 20.38
CA SER A 306 12.57 12.04 20.15
C SER A 306 13.29 12.15 18.79
N ASN A 307 14.45 12.80 18.72
CA ASN A 307 15.30 12.90 17.53
C ASN A 307 16.27 11.71 17.35
N ILE A 308 16.01 10.57 17.99
CA ILE A 308 16.75 9.33 17.80
C ILE A 308 15.95 8.40 16.89
N HIS A 309 16.47 8.16 15.70
CA HIS A 309 15.85 7.34 14.67
C HIS A 309 16.53 5.98 14.58
N PHE A 310 15.75 4.94 14.33
CA PHE A 310 16.26 3.58 14.14
C PHE A 310 16.03 3.18 12.68
N ILE A 311 17.08 2.72 12.02
CA ILE A 311 17.04 2.27 10.62
C ILE A 311 17.83 0.97 10.47
N GLY A 312 17.67 0.32 9.33
CA GLY A 312 18.25 -0.98 9.01
C GLY A 312 17.18 -1.90 8.44
N GLU A 313 17.62 -3.00 7.84
CA GLU A 313 16.73 -3.97 7.17
C GLU A 313 15.57 -4.43 8.08
N HIS A 314 15.83 -4.67 9.37
CA HIS A 314 14.85 -5.06 10.39
C HIS A 314 13.76 -4.03 10.70
N THR A 315 13.90 -2.80 10.21
CA THR A 315 12.91 -1.73 10.33
C THR A 315 12.15 -1.47 9.02
N SER A 316 12.28 -2.37 8.04
CA SER A 316 11.68 -2.29 6.71
C SER A 316 10.72 -3.47 6.44
N SER A 317 10.06 -3.50 5.29
CA SER A 317 9.23 -4.65 4.85
C SER A 317 10.02 -5.72 4.09
N ALA A 318 11.27 -5.43 3.71
CA ALA A 318 12.12 -6.30 2.92
C ALA A 318 13.34 -6.70 3.74
N HIS A 319 13.13 -7.57 4.74
CA HIS A 319 14.22 -8.11 5.54
C HIS A 319 15.22 -8.88 4.67
N ALA A 320 16.49 -8.90 5.07
CA ALA A 320 17.59 -9.53 4.32
C ALA A 320 17.92 -8.92 2.93
N TRP A 321 17.29 -7.81 2.53
CA TRP A 321 17.57 -7.12 1.26
C TRP A 321 18.21 -5.74 1.47
N VAL A 322 19.16 -5.38 0.60
CA VAL A 322 19.78 -4.03 0.59
C VAL A 322 18.73 -2.94 0.38
N GLU A 323 17.74 -3.20 -0.48
CA GLU A 323 16.59 -2.31 -0.72
C GLU A 323 15.84 -1.98 0.57
N GLY A 324 15.61 -2.99 1.44
CA GLY A 324 14.98 -2.77 2.74
C GLY A 324 15.76 -1.80 3.63
N SER A 325 17.08 -1.93 3.66
CA SER A 325 17.96 -0.99 4.36
C SER A 325 17.88 0.41 3.78
N LEU A 326 17.93 0.57 2.45
CA LEU A 326 17.85 1.88 1.79
C LEU A 326 16.50 2.58 2.03
N LEU A 327 15.39 1.84 1.88
CA LEU A 327 14.05 2.35 2.19
C LEU A 327 13.94 2.81 3.64
N SER A 328 14.52 2.06 4.58
CA SER A 328 14.53 2.46 5.99
C SER A 328 15.34 3.75 6.24
N ALA A 329 16.45 3.95 5.51
CA ALA A 329 17.32 5.10 5.64
C ALA A 329 16.68 6.40 5.12
N MET A 330 15.78 6.30 4.15
CA MET A 330 15.03 7.45 3.62
C MET A 330 14.03 8.01 4.65
N ARG A 331 13.45 7.16 5.51
CA ARG A 331 12.43 7.58 6.50
C ARG A 331 12.87 8.75 7.40
N PRO A 332 14.02 8.70 8.11
CA PRO A 332 14.46 9.84 8.92
C PRO A 332 14.86 11.05 8.07
N ALA A 333 15.47 10.85 6.90
CA ALA A 333 15.84 11.96 6.01
C ALA A 333 14.60 12.75 5.55
N LEU A 334 13.53 12.05 5.17
CA LEU A 334 12.23 12.63 4.84
C LEU A 334 11.62 13.37 6.05
N LYS A 335 11.81 12.84 7.27
CA LYS A 335 11.37 13.51 8.50
C LYS A 335 12.14 14.79 8.80
N MET A 336 13.43 14.84 8.48
CA MET A 336 14.27 16.03 8.69
C MET A 336 14.00 17.15 7.67
N GLN A 337 13.39 16.83 6.53
CA GLN A 337 12.96 17.81 5.51
C GLN A 337 11.53 18.32 5.76
N GLU A 338 11.16 18.51 7.03
CA GLU A 338 9.78 18.80 7.42
C GLU A 338 9.32 20.19 6.95
N GLU A 339 8.32 20.21 6.07
CA GLU A 339 7.66 21.44 5.64
C GLU A 339 6.46 21.76 6.53
N THR A 340 6.27 23.03 6.87
CA THR A 340 5.24 23.47 7.81
C THR A 340 4.12 24.24 7.12
N PHE A 341 2.87 23.88 7.43
CA PHE A 341 1.65 24.56 7.00
C PHE A 341 0.76 24.85 8.21
N ASP A 342 -0.13 25.83 8.11
CA ASP A 342 -1.10 26.11 9.18
C ASP A 342 -2.17 25.01 9.25
N VAL A 343 -2.64 24.56 8.07
CA VAL A 343 -3.61 23.48 7.93
C VAL A 343 -3.17 22.53 6.81
N VAL A 344 -3.25 21.22 7.07
CA VAL A 344 -3.00 20.19 6.05
C VAL A 344 -4.30 19.43 5.78
N ILE A 345 -4.66 19.26 4.51
CA ILE A 345 -5.83 18.51 4.05
C ILE A 345 -5.34 17.26 3.33
N ILE A 346 -5.77 16.08 3.79
CA ILE A 346 -5.49 14.79 3.15
C ILE A 346 -6.68 14.41 2.27
N GLY A 347 -6.47 14.43 0.95
CA GLY A 347 -7.48 14.17 -0.08
C GLY A 347 -7.77 15.41 -0.92
N GLY A 348 -7.42 15.36 -2.21
CA GLY A 348 -7.55 16.44 -3.20
C GLY A 348 -8.78 16.34 -4.11
N GLY A 349 -9.79 15.55 -3.74
CA GLY A 349 -11.07 15.49 -4.44
C GLY A 349 -11.91 16.76 -4.30
N PRO A 350 -13.11 16.82 -4.92
CA PRO A 350 -13.96 18.01 -4.92
C PRO A 350 -14.21 18.60 -3.51
N ILE A 351 -14.40 17.73 -2.51
CA ILE A 351 -14.64 18.13 -1.12
C ILE A 351 -13.38 18.74 -0.49
N GLY A 352 -12.21 18.15 -0.72
CA GLY A 352 -10.94 18.63 -0.20
C GLY A 352 -10.55 20.01 -0.75
N LEU A 353 -10.66 20.17 -2.07
CA LEU A 353 -10.40 21.45 -2.73
C LEU A 353 -11.39 22.54 -2.31
N ALA A 354 -12.70 22.22 -2.22
CA ALA A 354 -13.70 23.16 -1.74
C ALA A 354 -13.45 23.58 -0.28
N THR A 355 -12.98 22.64 0.55
CA THR A 355 -12.57 22.92 1.94
C THR A 355 -11.40 23.90 1.99
N ALA A 356 -10.36 23.68 1.17
CA ALA A 356 -9.22 24.58 1.08
C ALA A 356 -9.64 26.00 0.66
N ILE A 357 -10.47 26.13 -0.38
CA ILE A 357 -11.00 27.41 -0.85
C ILE A 357 -11.83 28.11 0.23
N SER A 358 -12.71 27.37 0.93
CA SER A 358 -13.54 27.92 1.99
C SER A 358 -12.70 28.44 3.17
N LEU A 359 -11.69 27.68 3.58
CA LEU A 359 -10.75 28.07 4.63
C LEU A 359 -9.96 29.32 4.23
N ALA A 360 -9.38 29.34 3.04
CA ALA A 360 -8.62 30.49 2.56
C ALA A 360 -9.50 31.75 2.38
N THR A 361 -10.78 31.58 2.01
CA THR A 361 -11.72 32.70 1.90
C THR A 361 -12.06 33.28 3.28
N LYS A 362 -12.27 32.44 4.29
CA LYS A 362 -12.61 32.87 5.66
C LYS A 362 -11.41 33.36 6.45
N GLN A 363 -10.22 32.80 6.19
CA GLN A 363 -8.97 33.12 6.88
C GLN A 363 -7.82 33.24 5.86
N PRO A 364 -7.68 34.41 5.20
CA PRO A 364 -6.72 34.60 4.10
C PRO A 364 -5.24 34.49 4.48
N THR A 365 -4.93 34.42 5.78
CA THR A 365 -3.56 34.31 6.30
C THR A 365 -3.07 32.87 6.42
N LEU A 366 -3.96 31.87 6.37
CA LEU A 366 -3.59 30.46 6.51
C LEU A 366 -2.82 29.98 5.28
N ASN A 367 -1.66 29.37 5.51
CA ASN A 367 -0.95 28.54 4.54
C ASN A 367 -1.52 27.12 4.62
N ILE A 368 -2.13 26.66 3.53
CA ILE A 368 -2.88 25.42 3.48
C ILE A 368 -2.17 24.48 2.51
N ALA A 369 -1.88 23.25 2.94
CA ALA A 369 -1.49 22.17 2.04
C ALA A 369 -2.68 21.27 1.74
N VAL A 370 -2.84 20.89 0.48
CA VAL A 370 -3.75 19.82 0.05
C VAL A 370 -2.90 18.72 -0.56
N LEU A 371 -2.93 17.54 0.06
CA LEU A 371 -2.14 16.38 -0.31
C LEU A 371 -3.04 15.34 -0.99
N GLU A 372 -2.68 14.93 -2.20
CA GLU A 372 -3.41 13.95 -3.00
C GLU A 372 -2.47 12.84 -3.46
N GLN A 373 -2.85 11.58 -3.20
CA GLN A 373 -2.03 10.40 -3.51
C GLN A 373 -1.87 10.19 -5.02
N GLY A 374 -2.84 10.64 -5.82
CA GLY A 374 -2.81 10.54 -7.28
C GLY A 374 -2.77 11.90 -7.97
N THR A 375 -3.25 11.94 -9.21
CA THR A 375 -3.56 13.19 -9.91
C THR A 375 -4.98 13.65 -9.55
N ILE A 376 -5.22 14.95 -9.42
CA ILE A 376 -6.51 15.49 -8.95
C ILE A 376 -7.65 15.26 -9.94
N ILE A 377 -7.33 15.22 -11.23
CA ILE A 377 -8.25 14.78 -12.27
C ILE A 377 -7.90 13.33 -12.57
N ASN A 378 -8.63 12.39 -11.95
CA ASN A 378 -8.49 10.94 -12.18
C ASN A 378 -9.86 10.25 -12.17
N SER A 379 -9.90 8.98 -12.59
CA SER A 379 -11.11 8.15 -12.61
C SER A 379 -11.24 7.22 -11.40
N ASP A 380 -10.31 7.25 -10.45
CA ASP A 380 -10.22 6.30 -9.34
C ASP A 380 -11.12 6.70 -8.15
N GLY A 381 -11.69 7.91 -8.20
CA GLY A 381 -12.70 8.40 -7.26
C GLY A 381 -14.13 7.87 -7.50
N SER A 382 -15.11 8.52 -6.88
CA SER A 382 -16.44 7.94 -6.57
C SER A 382 -17.27 7.38 -7.73
N SER A 383 -16.93 7.57 -9.03
CA SER A 383 -17.69 6.90 -10.11
C SER A 383 -16.99 6.72 -11.47
N GLY A 384 -15.69 6.42 -11.50
CA GLY A 384 -15.05 5.97 -12.74
C GLY A 384 -15.01 7.02 -13.86
N THR A 385 -14.83 6.56 -15.11
CA THR A 385 -14.60 7.31 -16.36
C THR A 385 -15.72 8.26 -16.82
N PHE A 386 -16.66 8.68 -15.97
CA PHE A 386 -17.83 9.49 -16.37
C PHE A 386 -17.86 10.88 -15.72
N ASP A 387 -18.22 11.88 -16.53
CA ASP A 387 -18.13 13.30 -16.17
C ASP A 387 -19.31 13.82 -15.33
N LEU A 388 -20.47 13.13 -15.34
CA LEU A 388 -21.70 13.64 -14.75
C LEU A 388 -22.13 12.89 -13.48
N ARG A 389 -22.82 13.57 -12.56
CA ARG A 389 -23.43 12.98 -11.37
C ARG A 389 -24.84 13.50 -11.15
N GLN A 390 -25.73 12.63 -10.71
CA GLN A 390 -27.09 13.01 -10.36
C GLN A 390 -27.10 14.00 -9.18
N PHE A 391 -27.80 15.12 -9.33
CA PHE A 391 -28.12 16.07 -8.26
C PHE A 391 -29.63 16.10 -8.06
N ARG A 392 -30.07 15.65 -6.89
CA ARG A 392 -31.48 15.71 -6.46
C ARG A 392 -31.60 16.60 -5.24
N SER A 393 -32.68 17.36 -5.16
CA SER A 393 -33.10 18.04 -3.93
C SER A 393 -34.35 17.43 -3.30
N MET A 394 -35.12 16.63 -4.05
CA MET A 394 -36.25 15.88 -3.50
C MET A 394 -35.75 14.67 -2.70
N TYR A 395 -35.87 14.76 -1.37
CA TYR A 395 -35.59 13.67 -0.41
C TYR A 395 -36.81 13.38 0.45
N ASN A 396 -36.91 12.17 0.99
CA ASN A 396 -37.92 11.81 1.99
C ASN A 396 -37.73 12.64 3.26
N GLU A 397 -36.48 12.79 3.70
CA GLU A 397 -36.11 13.53 4.90
C GLU A 397 -36.01 15.03 4.60
N ILE A 398 -36.82 15.82 5.31
CA ILE A 398 -36.88 17.29 5.18
C ILE A 398 -35.48 17.92 5.27
N TYR A 399 -34.66 17.50 6.25
CA TYR A 399 -33.35 18.10 6.46
C TYR A 399 -32.38 17.85 5.28
N LEU A 400 -32.50 16.72 4.56
CA LEU A 400 -31.68 16.45 3.38
C LEU A 400 -32.11 17.34 2.21
N ALA A 401 -33.42 17.55 2.04
CA ALA A 401 -33.95 18.47 1.04
C ALA A 401 -33.53 19.92 1.32
N GLU A 402 -33.57 20.36 2.58
CA GLU A 402 -33.06 21.68 3.00
C GLU A 402 -31.56 21.82 2.70
N LEU A 403 -30.74 20.82 3.04
CA LEU A 403 -29.30 20.83 2.75
C LEU A 403 -29.02 20.91 1.24
N ALA A 404 -29.77 20.17 0.43
CA ALA A 404 -29.63 20.21 -1.03
C ALA A 404 -29.99 21.61 -1.57
N ASN A 405 -31.09 22.21 -1.12
CA ASN A 405 -31.49 23.57 -1.51
C ASN A 405 -30.45 24.62 -1.08
N LEU A 406 -29.91 24.50 0.14
CA LEU A 406 -28.82 25.37 0.63
C LEU A 406 -27.53 25.23 -0.18
N SER A 407 -27.32 24.10 -0.85
CA SER A 407 -26.15 23.88 -1.71
C SER A 407 -26.24 24.59 -3.06
N VAL A 408 -27.44 24.85 -3.58
CA VAL A 408 -27.63 25.43 -4.93
C VAL A 408 -26.89 26.77 -5.09
N PRO A 409 -27.02 27.75 -4.18
CA PRO A 409 -26.25 29.00 -4.27
C PRO A 409 -24.74 28.79 -4.17
N LEU A 410 -24.27 27.75 -3.48
CA LEU A 410 -22.84 27.44 -3.36
C LEU A 410 -22.26 26.96 -4.69
N TRP A 411 -22.98 26.11 -5.43
CA TRP A 411 -22.60 25.72 -6.79
C TRP A 411 -22.49 26.93 -7.72
N ARG A 412 -23.50 27.83 -7.67
CA ARG A 412 -23.50 29.06 -8.47
C ARG A 412 -22.35 29.99 -8.10
N ASN A 413 -21.99 30.03 -6.82
CA ASN A 413 -20.84 30.82 -6.36
C ASN A 413 -19.52 30.27 -6.92
N ILE A 414 -19.33 28.95 -6.99
CA ILE A 414 -18.13 28.36 -7.62
C ILE A 414 -18.08 28.71 -9.11
N GLU A 415 -19.21 28.58 -9.83
CA GLU A 415 -19.30 28.98 -11.25
C GLU A 415 -18.87 30.45 -11.44
N LYS A 416 -19.37 31.34 -10.57
CA LYS A 416 -19.00 32.76 -10.58
C LYS A 416 -17.52 33.01 -10.28
N LEU A 417 -16.97 32.37 -9.25
CA LEU A 417 -15.56 32.52 -8.86
C LEU A 417 -14.61 32.00 -9.94
N ALA A 418 -15.01 30.96 -10.67
CA ALA A 418 -14.26 30.42 -11.80
C ALA A 418 -14.55 31.11 -13.14
N ASN A 419 -15.35 32.19 -13.15
CA ASN A 419 -15.77 32.91 -14.36
C ASN A 419 -16.43 32.01 -15.43
N LEU A 420 -17.25 31.07 -14.99
CA LEU A 420 -18.02 30.17 -15.84
C LEU A 420 -19.46 30.69 -16.04
N SER A 421 -20.07 30.30 -17.16
CA SER A 421 -21.50 30.52 -17.38
C SER A 421 -22.33 29.75 -16.34
N LEU A 422 -23.45 30.34 -15.89
CA LEU A 422 -24.40 29.67 -15.01
C LEU A 422 -24.86 28.35 -15.64
N GLY A 423 -24.84 27.25 -14.87
CA GLY A 423 -25.22 25.92 -15.37
C GLY A 423 -24.05 25.07 -15.88
N SER A 424 -22.82 25.59 -15.88
CA SER A 424 -21.62 24.84 -16.31
C SER A 424 -21.21 23.73 -15.34
N ILE A 425 -21.51 23.88 -14.05
CA ILE A 425 -21.25 22.89 -13.00
C ILE A 425 -22.54 22.20 -12.61
N LEU A 426 -23.56 22.93 -12.15
CA LEU A 426 -24.86 22.37 -11.79
C LEU A 426 -25.85 22.66 -12.92
N ASN A 427 -26.08 21.70 -13.80
CA ASN A 427 -27.07 21.86 -14.87
C ASN A 427 -28.43 21.33 -14.42
N THR A 428 -29.46 22.15 -14.59
CA THR A 428 -30.84 21.82 -14.24
C THR A 428 -31.80 21.99 -15.43
N ASP A 429 -31.28 22.25 -16.63
CA ASP A 429 -32.08 22.59 -17.82
C ASP A 429 -32.94 21.41 -18.31
N ASP A 430 -32.45 20.18 -18.10
CA ASP A 430 -33.16 18.96 -18.44
C ASP A 430 -34.13 18.49 -17.32
N GLY A 431 -34.02 19.11 -16.15
CA GLY A 431 -34.81 18.82 -14.96
C GLY A 431 -34.60 17.41 -14.40
N TYR A 432 -35.44 17.07 -13.42
CA TYR A 432 -35.42 15.78 -12.75
C TYR A 432 -36.81 15.15 -12.69
N LEU A 433 -36.89 13.83 -12.87
CA LEU A 433 -38.14 13.05 -12.81
C LEU A 433 -38.08 11.93 -11.77
N PHE A 434 -38.95 11.99 -10.76
CA PHE A 434 -39.29 10.85 -9.91
C PHE A 434 -40.59 10.23 -10.38
N TYR A 435 -40.65 8.93 -10.62
CA TYR A 435 -41.90 8.28 -11.02
C TYR A 435 -41.99 6.83 -10.55
N GLY A 436 -43.17 6.23 -10.62
CA GLY A 436 -43.36 4.84 -10.21
C GLY A 436 -44.74 4.56 -9.62
N ASP A 437 -44.86 3.42 -8.95
CA ASP A 437 -46.09 3.04 -8.24
C ASP A 437 -46.15 3.73 -6.87
N PHE A 438 -47.16 4.59 -6.67
CA PHE A 438 -47.39 5.34 -5.43
C PHE A 438 -47.71 4.44 -4.23
N SER A 439 -48.07 3.17 -4.46
CA SER A 439 -48.29 2.16 -3.42
C SER A 439 -47.03 1.37 -3.05
N SER A 440 -45.90 1.65 -3.68
CA SER A 440 -44.62 0.99 -3.38
C SER A 440 -44.19 1.26 -1.93
N PRO A 441 -43.59 0.26 -1.25
CA PRO A 441 -43.02 0.47 0.08
C PRO A 441 -41.85 1.46 0.03
N GLU A 442 -41.63 2.15 1.14
CA GLU A 442 -40.46 3.01 1.33
C GLU A 442 -39.15 2.22 1.24
N THR A 443 -38.15 2.82 0.64
CA THR A 443 -36.80 2.27 0.57
C THR A 443 -35.78 3.24 1.15
N VAL A 444 -34.52 2.82 1.23
CA VAL A 444 -33.39 3.69 1.62
C VAL A 444 -33.20 4.92 0.71
N GLU A 445 -33.70 4.87 -0.53
CA GLU A 445 -33.61 5.98 -1.48
C GLU A 445 -34.90 6.85 -1.49
N GLY A 446 -35.93 6.44 -0.75
CA GLY A 446 -37.19 7.15 -0.56
C GLY A 446 -38.45 6.46 -1.12
N ASP A 447 -39.53 7.26 -1.28
CA ASP A 447 -40.80 6.89 -1.93
C ASP A 447 -41.59 8.12 -2.44
N LEU A 448 -42.58 7.90 -3.30
CA LEU A 448 -43.36 9.00 -3.91
C LEU A 448 -44.26 9.76 -2.93
N SER A 449 -44.78 9.10 -1.89
CA SER A 449 -45.70 9.72 -0.93
C SER A 449 -44.95 10.66 0.02
N SER A 450 -43.75 10.27 0.44
CA SER A 450 -42.87 11.07 1.27
C SER A 450 -42.30 12.25 0.49
N ILE A 451 -41.92 12.06 -0.78
CA ILE A 451 -41.50 13.15 -1.66
C ILE A 451 -42.62 14.20 -1.82
N ASN A 452 -43.88 13.78 -2.02
CA ASN A 452 -45.00 14.73 -2.11
C ASN A 452 -45.10 15.61 -0.86
N ARG A 453 -44.98 14.98 0.32
CA ARG A 453 -45.03 15.67 1.60
C ARG A 453 -43.88 16.69 1.73
N THR A 454 -42.65 16.29 1.40
CA THR A 454 -41.48 17.18 1.48
C THR A 454 -41.62 18.36 0.51
N CYS A 455 -42.04 18.08 -0.73
CA CYS A 455 -42.28 19.11 -1.75
C CYS A 455 -43.32 20.14 -1.31
N GLU A 456 -44.44 19.70 -0.72
CA GLU A 456 -45.49 20.58 -0.20
C GLU A 456 -45.02 21.38 1.03
N GLN A 457 -44.32 20.72 1.97
CA GLN A 457 -43.86 21.36 3.21
C GLN A 457 -42.78 22.41 2.98
N LEU A 458 -41.87 22.18 2.03
CA LEU A 458 -40.76 23.07 1.72
C LEU A 458 -41.04 24.01 0.53
N ASP A 459 -42.26 23.98 -0.03
CA ASP A 459 -42.67 24.76 -1.21
C ASP A 459 -41.67 24.67 -2.38
N MET A 460 -41.25 23.45 -2.70
CA MET A 460 -40.15 23.21 -3.66
C MET A 460 -40.55 23.36 -5.13
N GLY A 461 -41.80 23.74 -5.44
CA GLY A 461 -42.27 23.85 -6.82
C GLY A 461 -42.30 22.52 -7.60
N CYS A 462 -42.40 21.39 -6.91
CA CYS A 462 -42.54 20.08 -7.55
C CYS A 462 -43.86 19.98 -8.33
N VAL A 463 -43.80 19.49 -9.57
CA VAL A 463 -44.98 19.33 -10.42
C VAL A 463 -45.40 17.86 -10.45
N TYR A 464 -46.57 17.57 -9.90
CA TYR A 464 -47.21 16.25 -9.98
C TYR A 464 -47.65 15.92 -11.42
N LEU A 465 -47.43 14.68 -11.84
CA LEU A 465 -47.75 14.15 -13.16
C LEU A 465 -48.44 12.79 -13.01
N ASN A 466 -49.67 12.68 -13.53
CA ASN A 466 -50.31 11.38 -13.74
C ASN A 466 -49.71 10.65 -14.95
N THR A 467 -50.05 9.38 -15.17
CA THR A 467 -49.49 8.55 -16.25
C THR A 467 -49.64 9.17 -17.64
N THR A 468 -50.78 9.79 -17.94
CA THR A 468 -51.01 10.45 -19.24
C THR A 468 -50.09 11.66 -19.41
N GLN A 469 -49.92 12.47 -18.37
CA GLN A 469 -49.03 13.62 -18.37
C GLN A 469 -47.55 13.20 -18.45
N LEU A 470 -47.17 12.11 -17.77
CA LEU A 470 -45.84 11.51 -17.87
C LEU A 470 -45.54 11.10 -19.31
N GLN A 471 -46.45 10.38 -19.96
CA GLN A 471 -46.26 9.92 -21.34
C GLN A 471 -46.19 11.07 -22.35
N VAL A 472 -46.95 12.15 -22.15
CA VAL A 472 -46.92 13.35 -23.01
C VAL A 472 -45.60 14.12 -22.81
N ARG A 473 -45.18 14.31 -21.56
CA ARG A 473 -44.00 15.12 -21.23
C ARG A 473 -42.69 14.41 -21.51
N TYR A 474 -42.67 13.09 -21.35
CA TYR A 474 -41.49 12.24 -21.56
C TYR A 474 -41.82 11.08 -22.51
N PRO A 475 -42.06 11.35 -23.80
CA PRO A 475 -42.58 10.37 -24.76
C PRO A 475 -41.62 9.22 -25.07
N PHE A 476 -40.36 9.33 -24.63
CA PHE A 476 -39.32 8.32 -24.78
C PHE A 476 -39.30 7.27 -23.66
N PHE A 477 -39.98 7.52 -22.53
CA PHE A 477 -40.19 6.51 -21.50
C PHE A 477 -41.50 5.75 -21.73
N LYS A 478 -41.54 4.50 -21.27
CA LYS A 478 -42.74 3.68 -21.19
C LYS A 478 -43.19 3.59 -19.74
N PHE A 479 -44.38 4.12 -19.45
CA PHE A 479 -44.94 4.12 -18.10
C PHE A 479 -45.99 3.02 -17.94
N ALA A 480 -45.99 2.32 -16.80
CA ALA A 480 -47.08 1.41 -16.49
C ALA A 480 -48.38 2.21 -16.22
N PRO A 481 -49.58 1.65 -16.49
CA PRO A 481 -50.84 2.39 -16.41
C PRO A 481 -51.17 3.02 -15.05
N HIS A 482 -50.55 2.54 -13.97
CA HIS A 482 -50.74 3.02 -12.60
C HIS A 482 -49.60 3.93 -12.12
N TYR A 483 -48.58 4.20 -12.94
CA TYR A 483 -47.45 5.01 -12.53
C TYR A 483 -47.80 6.49 -12.44
N GLN A 484 -47.28 7.14 -11.41
CA GLN A 484 -47.39 8.57 -11.14
C GLN A 484 -45.99 9.12 -10.89
N GLY A 485 -45.82 10.45 -10.90
CA GLY A 485 -44.51 11.03 -10.67
C GLY A 485 -44.51 12.52 -10.36
N PHE A 486 -43.32 13.00 -10.02
CA PHE A 486 -43.01 14.40 -9.74
C PHE A 486 -41.84 14.84 -10.61
N SER A 487 -41.99 15.99 -11.27
CA SER A 487 -40.89 16.66 -11.95
C SER A 487 -40.44 17.89 -11.19
N HIS A 488 -39.14 18.17 -11.19
CA HIS A 488 -38.56 19.34 -10.52
C HIS A 488 -37.52 20.02 -11.41
N SER A 489 -37.58 21.35 -11.49
CA SER A 489 -36.75 22.16 -12.39
C SER A 489 -35.42 22.61 -11.80
N GLU A 490 -35.20 22.46 -10.49
CA GLU A 490 -33.92 22.82 -9.85
C GLU A 490 -33.07 21.60 -9.48
N SER A 491 -33.43 20.43 -10.00
CA SER A 491 -32.64 19.20 -9.90
C SER A 491 -32.18 18.77 -11.30
N GLY A 492 -31.09 18.02 -11.38
CA GLY A 492 -30.45 17.67 -12.64
C GLY A 492 -29.15 16.92 -12.41
N TYR A 493 -28.05 17.47 -12.90
CA TYR A 493 -26.73 16.85 -12.76
C TYR A 493 -25.60 17.84 -12.45
N ILE A 494 -24.57 17.33 -11.79
CA ILE A 494 -23.28 17.98 -11.58
C ILE A 494 -22.31 17.50 -12.66
N ASN A 495 -21.72 18.43 -13.41
CA ASN A 495 -20.57 18.17 -14.26
C ASN A 495 -19.30 18.22 -13.40
N VAL A 496 -18.81 17.04 -13.02
CA VAL A 496 -17.66 16.86 -12.13
C VAL A 496 -16.38 17.37 -12.78
N THR A 497 -16.20 17.16 -14.08
CA THR A 497 -15.03 17.65 -14.81
C THR A 497 -14.99 19.17 -14.83
N SER A 498 -16.12 19.84 -15.12
CA SER A 498 -16.21 21.30 -15.00
C SER A 498 -16.00 21.80 -13.56
N LEU A 499 -16.52 21.07 -12.56
CA LEU A 499 -16.30 21.39 -11.14
C LEU A 499 -14.81 21.34 -10.77
N MET A 500 -14.12 20.25 -11.11
CA MET A 500 -12.71 20.08 -10.77
C MET A 500 -11.83 21.13 -11.45
N ASN A 501 -12.09 21.42 -12.73
CA ASN A 501 -11.40 22.49 -13.45
C ASN A 501 -11.65 23.87 -12.81
N ALA A 502 -12.89 24.16 -12.38
CA ALA A 502 -13.22 25.39 -11.69
C ALA A 502 -12.48 25.53 -10.35
N LEU A 503 -12.47 24.48 -9.53
CA LEU A 503 -11.78 24.48 -8.23
C LEU A 503 -10.27 24.66 -8.39
N LEU A 504 -9.65 23.98 -9.37
CA LEU A 504 -8.24 24.13 -9.70
C LEU A 504 -7.91 25.55 -10.18
N HIS A 505 -8.78 26.13 -11.02
CA HIS A 505 -8.60 27.51 -11.49
C HIS A 505 -8.62 28.52 -10.33
N ILE A 506 -9.54 28.35 -9.37
CA ILE A 506 -9.63 29.18 -8.17
C ILE A 506 -8.37 29.00 -7.29
N ILE A 507 -7.93 27.76 -7.06
CA ILE A 507 -6.74 27.47 -6.25
C ILE A 507 -5.47 28.04 -6.89
N ALA A 508 -5.30 27.93 -8.21
CA ALA A 508 -4.14 28.44 -8.92
C ALA A 508 -3.93 29.97 -8.76
N GLN A 509 -5.00 30.71 -8.43
CA GLN A 509 -4.94 32.14 -8.16
C GLN A 509 -4.61 32.47 -6.70
N ASN A 510 -4.53 31.48 -5.81
CA ASN A 510 -4.30 31.67 -4.38
C ASN A 510 -2.93 31.10 -3.96
N PRO A 511 -1.90 31.95 -3.75
CA PRO A 511 -0.56 31.49 -3.40
C PRO A 511 -0.46 30.87 -1.99
N ARG A 512 -1.52 30.97 -1.17
CA ARG A 512 -1.58 30.39 0.16
C ARG A 512 -2.07 28.94 0.17
N ILE A 513 -2.58 28.44 -0.95
CA ILE A 513 -2.98 27.04 -1.09
C ILE A 513 -1.91 26.33 -1.91
N THR A 514 -1.18 25.43 -1.26
CA THR A 514 -0.20 24.55 -1.90
C THR A 514 -0.86 23.22 -2.21
N LEU A 515 -0.89 22.88 -3.50
CA LEU A 515 -1.48 21.63 -3.98
C LEU A 515 -0.38 20.63 -4.34
N ARG A 516 -0.41 19.45 -3.73
CA ARG A 516 0.58 18.39 -3.97
C ARG A 516 -0.11 17.13 -4.47
N GLN A 517 0.24 16.73 -5.68
CA GLN A 517 -0.24 15.51 -6.33
C GLN A 517 0.83 14.43 -6.23
N ASN A 518 0.42 13.16 -6.37
CA ASN A 518 1.28 11.99 -6.24
C ASN A 518 2.01 11.94 -4.88
N GLU A 519 1.34 12.39 -3.82
CA GLU A 519 1.86 12.43 -2.46
C GLU A 519 0.94 11.63 -1.53
N GLU A 520 1.34 10.40 -1.25
CA GLU A 520 0.59 9.45 -0.45
C GLU A 520 0.74 9.75 1.04
N PHE A 521 -0.36 9.71 1.78
CA PHE A 521 -0.34 9.75 3.25
C PHE A 521 0.07 8.39 3.80
N LEU A 522 1.18 8.34 4.55
CA LEU A 522 1.74 7.08 5.07
C LEU A 522 1.44 6.87 6.56
N SER A 523 1.58 7.92 7.37
CA SER A 523 1.27 7.86 8.81
C SER A 523 1.15 9.26 9.41
N ILE A 524 0.64 9.34 10.64
CA ILE A 524 0.58 10.56 11.44
C ILE A 524 1.08 10.27 12.86
N ASP A 525 1.75 11.24 13.47
CA ASP A 525 2.09 11.19 14.90
C ASP A 525 0.80 11.28 15.72
N LYS A 526 0.52 10.20 16.46
CA LYS A 526 -0.70 10.01 17.23
C LYS A 526 -0.71 10.75 18.57
N THR A 527 0.41 11.35 18.96
CA THR A 527 0.46 12.13 20.22
C THR A 527 -0.25 13.47 20.09
N ASN A 528 -0.16 14.11 18.91
CA ASN A 528 -0.72 15.44 18.66
C ASN A 528 -1.47 15.58 17.33
N TYR A 529 -1.40 14.58 16.45
CA TYR A 529 -2.02 14.58 15.12
C TYR A 529 -1.62 15.81 14.27
N THR A 530 -0.38 16.29 14.42
CA THR A 530 0.14 17.44 13.63
C THR A 530 1.31 17.08 12.73
N HIS A 531 2.06 16.02 13.01
CA HIS A 531 3.18 15.58 12.17
C HIS A 531 2.76 14.44 11.26
N ILE A 532 2.82 14.66 9.96
CA ILE A 532 2.36 13.74 8.92
C ILE A 532 3.56 13.25 8.15
N LEU A 533 3.69 11.94 7.98
CA LEU A 533 4.64 11.36 7.03
C LEU A 533 3.94 11.07 5.71
N THR A 534 4.52 11.55 4.62
CA THR A 534 4.06 11.33 3.25
C THR A 534 5.11 10.62 2.41
N SER A 535 4.74 10.19 1.20
CA SER A 535 5.70 9.63 0.23
C SER A 535 6.76 10.64 -0.25
N ARG A 536 6.61 11.95 0.03
CA ARG A 536 7.54 13.01 -0.38
C ARG A 536 8.32 13.65 0.78
N GLY A 537 7.93 13.41 2.04
CA GLY A 537 8.56 14.06 3.18
C GLY A 537 7.70 14.05 4.42
N SER A 538 8.19 14.66 5.51
CA SER A 538 7.33 15.03 6.64
C SER A 538 6.67 16.38 6.36
N VAL A 539 5.42 16.49 6.80
CA VAL A 539 4.63 17.71 6.74
C VAL A 539 4.06 17.96 8.14
N ARG A 540 4.27 19.16 8.67
CA ARG A 540 3.72 19.58 9.95
C ARG A 540 2.55 20.54 9.75
N ALA A 541 1.44 20.29 10.44
CA ALA A 541 0.34 21.22 10.58
C ALA A 541 0.43 21.98 11.91
N GLU A 542 0.53 23.30 11.91
CA GLU A 542 0.57 24.09 13.15
C GLU A 542 -0.77 24.13 13.89
N HIS A 543 -1.88 23.92 13.17
CA HIS A 543 -3.22 23.99 13.77
C HIS A 543 -4.01 22.70 13.63
N LYS A 544 -4.24 22.24 12.41
CA LYS A 544 -5.14 21.10 12.16
C LYS A 544 -4.75 20.30 10.93
N VAL A 545 -5.00 18.99 11.02
CA VAL A 545 -5.02 18.08 9.90
C VAL A 545 -6.47 17.68 9.62
N LEU A 546 -6.90 17.78 8.36
CA LEU A 546 -8.25 17.44 7.92
C LEU A 546 -8.19 16.22 7.00
N PHE A 547 -8.78 15.12 7.43
CA PHE A 547 -8.86 13.88 6.65
C PHE A 547 -10.12 13.86 5.79
N ILE A 548 -9.96 13.95 4.47
CA ILE A 548 -11.03 13.96 3.47
C ILE A 548 -10.74 12.91 2.37
N PRO A 549 -10.53 11.62 2.74
CA PRO A 549 -10.11 10.57 1.80
C PRO A 549 -11.23 10.04 0.89
N GLY A 550 -12.46 10.56 1.02
CA GLY A 550 -13.62 10.08 0.26
C GLY A 550 -13.85 8.57 0.44
N PRO A 551 -14.02 7.78 -0.65
CA PRO A 551 -14.27 6.34 -0.56
C PRO A 551 -13.09 5.54 0.03
N PHE A 552 -11.90 6.14 0.09
CA PHE A 552 -10.70 5.51 0.65
C PHE A 552 -10.59 5.63 2.18
N ALA A 553 -11.60 6.16 2.86
CA ALA A 553 -11.60 6.35 4.32
C ALA A 553 -11.25 5.08 5.09
N LYS A 554 -11.75 3.92 4.65
CA LYS A 554 -11.44 2.63 5.27
C LYS A 554 -9.95 2.29 5.17
N ASN A 555 -9.33 2.58 4.02
CA ASN A 555 -7.92 2.29 3.76
C ASN A 555 -6.99 3.09 4.67
N ILE A 556 -7.38 4.29 5.12
CA ILE A 556 -6.52 5.11 5.98
C ILE A 556 -6.96 5.14 7.45
N SER A 557 -8.18 4.69 7.78
CA SER A 557 -8.70 4.76 9.15
C SER A 557 -7.79 4.08 10.18
N HIS A 558 -7.24 2.91 9.86
CA HIS A 558 -6.31 2.18 10.72
C HIS A 558 -5.03 2.96 11.08
N LEU A 559 -4.65 3.95 10.26
CA LEU A 559 -3.52 4.85 10.54
C LEU A 559 -3.87 5.92 11.59
N LEU A 560 -5.16 6.07 11.94
CA LEU A 560 -5.72 7.09 12.84
C LEU A 560 -6.28 6.52 14.15
N ASP A 561 -5.89 5.31 14.54
CA ASP A 561 -6.32 4.61 15.79
C ASP A 561 -7.80 4.19 15.84
N PHE A 562 -8.49 4.12 14.70
CA PHE A 562 -9.82 3.53 14.64
C PHE A 562 -10.01 2.76 13.33
N ASP A 563 -10.77 1.68 13.40
CA ASP A 563 -11.23 1.00 12.18
C ASP A 563 -12.61 1.49 11.80
N LEU A 564 -12.75 1.97 10.57
CA LEU A 564 -14.06 2.31 10.04
C LEU A 564 -14.80 1.01 9.65
N ASN A 565 -15.83 0.65 10.42
CA ASN A 565 -16.71 -0.47 10.11
C ASN A 565 -17.68 -0.10 8.97
N ALA A 566 -17.13 0.10 7.77
CA ALA A 566 -17.87 0.36 6.54
C ALA A 566 -17.93 -0.87 5.65
N THR A 567 -19.12 -1.16 5.12
CA THR A 567 -19.33 -2.13 4.04
C THR A 567 -19.30 -1.39 2.71
N LEU A 568 -18.38 -1.81 1.84
CA LEU A 568 -18.31 -1.32 0.47
C LEU A 568 -19.18 -2.22 -0.41
N TRP A 569 -19.96 -1.60 -1.29
CA TRP A 569 -20.90 -2.28 -2.17
C TRP A 569 -20.54 -2.00 -3.63
N GLU A 570 -20.62 -3.03 -4.48
CA GLU A 570 -20.53 -2.82 -5.92
C GLU A 570 -21.90 -2.44 -6.47
N MET A 571 -21.94 -1.36 -7.25
CA MET A 571 -23.13 -0.92 -7.97
C MET A 571 -22.92 -1.13 -9.47
N PRO A 572 -23.64 -2.07 -10.10
CA PRO A 572 -23.58 -2.29 -11.54
C PRO A 572 -24.39 -1.22 -12.27
N PHE A 573 -23.86 -0.78 -13.41
CA PHE A 573 -24.56 0.09 -14.33
C PHE A 573 -24.49 -0.46 -15.75
N VAL A 574 -25.43 -0.01 -16.59
CA VAL A 574 -25.49 -0.32 -18.02
C VAL A 574 -25.62 0.98 -18.80
N THR A 575 -24.97 1.05 -19.95
CA THR A 575 -25.06 2.19 -20.85
C THR A 575 -25.98 1.87 -22.03
N PHE A 576 -26.97 2.74 -22.29
CA PHE A 576 -27.89 2.61 -23.43
C PHE A 576 -27.67 3.74 -24.42
N ARG A 577 -27.69 3.44 -25.72
CA ARG A 577 -27.63 4.47 -26.76
C ARG A 577 -29.00 5.15 -26.90
N LEU A 578 -28.98 6.47 -26.94
CA LEU A 578 -30.15 7.29 -27.19
C LEU A 578 -30.63 7.17 -28.64
N ARG A 579 -31.96 7.21 -28.77
CA ARG A 579 -32.62 7.29 -30.07
C ARG A 579 -32.42 8.68 -30.68
N PRO A 580 -32.38 8.82 -32.01
CA PRO A 580 -32.14 10.12 -32.67
C PRO A 580 -33.06 11.27 -32.25
N ASN A 581 -34.27 10.96 -31.77
CA ASN A 581 -35.28 11.96 -31.40
C ASN A 581 -35.28 12.30 -29.89
N ALA A 582 -34.40 11.69 -29.09
CA ALA A 582 -34.31 11.92 -27.65
C ALA A 582 -33.20 12.95 -27.37
N THR A 583 -33.56 14.25 -27.43
CA THR A 583 -32.60 15.36 -27.34
C THR A 583 -32.53 16.02 -25.96
N LYS A 584 -33.50 15.77 -25.08
CA LYS A 584 -33.53 16.26 -23.69
C LYS A 584 -34.11 15.20 -22.77
N ILE A 585 -33.26 14.57 -21.97
CA ILE A 585 -33.66 13.49 -21.07
C ILE A 585 -33.42 13.98 -19.65
N PRO A 586 -34.46 13.99 -18.78
CA PRO A 586 -34.26 14.40 -17.41
C PRO A 586 -33.32 13.41 -16.73
N THR A 587 -32.70 13.83 -15.65
CA THR A 587 -32.16 12.86 -14.70
C THR A 587 -33.33 12.22 -13.94
N TRP A 588 -33.35 10.90 -13.72
CA TRP A 588 -34.55 10.25 -13.17
C TRP A 588 -34.27 9.20 -12.10
N PHE A 589 -35.33 8.88 -11.35
CA PHE A 589 -35.40 7.77 -10.40
C PHE A 589 -36.79 7.10 -10.51
N VAL A 590 -36.84 5.76 -10.43
CA VAL A 590 -38.09 4.99 -10.56
C VAL A 590 -38.38 4.08 -9.35
N TRP A 591 -39.66 4.01 -8.94
CA TRP A 591 -40.18 3.22 -7.81
C TRP A 591 -41.15 2.11 -8.27
N GLY A 592 -41.03 0.87 -7.76
CA GLY A 592 -41.93 -0.24 -8.18
C GLY A 592 -41.79 -1.57 -7.41
N SER A 593 -42.72 -2.51 -7.67
CA SER A 593 -42.93 -3.77 -6.91
C SER A 593 -41.72 -4.75 -6.88
N PRO A 594 -41.44 -5.41 -5.73
CA PRO A 594 -40.28 -6.30 -5.53
C PRO A 594 -40.14 -7.48 -6.50
N ASP A 595 -41.23 -7.91 -7.15
CA ASP A 595 -41.27 -9.14 -7.96
C ASP A 595 -40.76 -8.94 -9.40
N GLN A 596 -40.56 -7.69 -9.83
CA GLN A 596 -39.89 -7.34 -11.08
C GLN A 596 -38.77 -6.36 -10.80
N GLN A 597 -37.55 -6.92 -10.67
CA GLN A 597 -36.27 -6.22 -10.76
C GLN A 597 -36.28 -4.72 -10.40
N SER A 598 -36.03 -4.43 -9.13
CA SER A 598 -34.94 -3.54 -8.70
C SER A 598 -34.80 -2.14 -9.38
N LEU A 599 -35.19 -1.06 -8.68
CA LEU A 599 -35.11 0.39 -9.01
C LEU A 599 -34.00 0.82 -10.00
N PHE A 600 -34.37 1.62 -11.01
CA PHE A 600 -33.51 2.05 -12.12
C PHE A 600 -33.45 3.58 -12.29
N SER A 601 -32.50 4.23 -11.61
CA SER A 601 -32.15 5.63 -11.84
C SER A 601 -31.24 5.78 -13.05
N GLY A 602 -31.30 6.92 -13.74
CA GLY A 602 -30.40 7.18 -14.86
C GLY A 602 -30.19 8.65 -15.17
N PHE A 603 -29.09 8.90 -15.87
CA PHE A 603 -28.64 10.22 -16.30
C PHE A 603 -27.63 10.09 -17.45
N SER A 604 -27.34 11.19 -18.15
CA SER A 604 -26.35 11.18 -19.24
C SER A 604 -24.95 10.90 -18.71
N ILE A 605 -24.11 10.28 -19.54
CA ILE A 605 -22.73 9.96 -19.20
C ILE A 605 -21.83 11.20 -19.25
N ASP A 606 -22.05 12.03 -20.27
CA ASP A 606 -21.42 13.32 -20.52
C ASP A 606 -22.42 14.25 -21.25
N PRO A 607 -22.23 15.58 -21.24
CA PRO A 607 -23.20 16.52 -21.83
C PRO A 607 -23.44 16.33 -23.34
N ASN A 608 -22.50 15.72 -24.07
CA ASN A 608 -22.55 15.52 -25.52
C ASN A 608 -22.81 14.05 -25.91
N SER A 609 -23.02 13.18 -24.92
CA SER A 609 -23.17 11.76 -25.15
C SER A 609 -24.51 11.44 -25.81
N ASN A 610 -24.46 10.56 -26.81
CA ASN A 610 -25.66 9.84 -27.25
C ASN A 610 -25.89 8.58 -26.40
N TYR A 611 -25.36 8.53 -25.18
CA TYR A 611 -25.51 7.41 -24.27
C TYR A 611 -25.94 7.88 -22.89
N ILE A 612 -26.77 7.08 -22.26
CA ILE A 612 -27.22 7.28 -20.88
C ILE A 612 -26.76 6.11 -20.03
N MET A 613 -26.42 6.42 -18.79
CA MET A 613 -26.15 5.44 -17.76
C MET A 613 -27.43 5.12 -17.01
N VAL A 614 -27.67 3.83 -16.79
CA VAL A 614 -28.77 3.32 -15.97
C VAL A 614 -28.18 2.44 -14.87
N LEU A 615 -28.48 2.78 -13.63
CA LEU A 615 -28.04 2.07 -12.44
C LEU A 615 -29.10 1.02 -12.06
N GLY A 616 -28.69 -0.18 -11.66
CA GLY A 616 -29.62 -1.17 -11.10
C GLY A 616 -29.44 -1.33 -9.60
N THR A 617 -30.50 -1.66 -8.86
CA THR A 617 -30.42 -1.92 -7.39
C THR A 617 -29.81 -3.28 -7.01
N PHE A 618 -29.02 -3.87 -7.89
CA PHE A 618 -28.20 -5.03 -7.51
C PHE A 618 -27.03 -4.55 -6.66
N ILE A 619 -27.25 -4.42 -5.36
CA ILE A 619 -26.19 -4.13 -4.40
C ILE A 619 -25.58 -5.48 -3.98
N ARG A 620 -24.33 -5.76 -4.35
CA ARG A 620 -23.59 -6.99 -3.93
C ARG A 620 -22.46 -6.63 -2.99
N ASN A 621 -22.29 -7.46 -1.96
CA ASN A 621 -21.16 -7.36 -1.06
C ASN A 621 -19.88 -7.81 -1.80
N LEU A 622 -18.80 -7.02 -1.72
CA LEU A 622 -17.50 -7.30 -2.35
C LEU A 622 -16.86 -8.64 -1.94
N SER A 623 -17.37 -9.30 -0.92
CA SER A 623 -16.96 -10.65 -0.53
C SER A 623 -17.48 -11.77 -1.45
N ASP A 624 -18.34 -11.48 -2.44
CA ASP A 624 -18.84 -12.46 -3.44
C ASP A 624 -18.93 -11.85 -4.88
N PRO A 625 -17.79 -11.68 -5.58
CA PRO A 625 -17.76 -11.04 -6.90
C PRO A 625 -18.29 -11.94 -8.04
N LEU A 626 -18.77 -11.31 -9.11
CA LEU A 626 -19.20 -12.01 -10.33
C LEU A 626 -17.97 -12.46 -11.14
N ILE A 627 -17.67 -13.76 -11.10
CA ILE A 627 -16.53 -14.36 -11.80
C ILE A 627 -16.88 -14.71 -13.25
N TYR A 628 -18.17 -14.91 -13.56
CA TYR A 628 -18.62 -15.37 -14.89
C TYR A 628 -19.77 -14.53 -15.47
N PRO A 629 -19.79 -14.27 -16.80
CA PRO A 629 -20.89 -13.57 -17.47
C PRO A 629 -22.28 -14.19 -17.25
N ALA A 630 -22.35 -15.50 -17.01
CA ALA A 630 -23.61 -16.23 -16.81
C ALA A 630 -24.33 -15.93 -15.48
N GLN A 631 -23.64 -15.27 -14.53
CA GLN A 631 -24.23 -14.84 -13.25
C GLN A 631 -24.95 -13.48 -13.36
N ARG A 632 -24.86 -12.81 -14.52
CA ARG A 632 -25.56 -11.55 -14.80
C ARG A 632 -27.05 -11.83 -15.05
N LYS A 633 -27.95 -11.20 -14.31
CA LYS A 633 -29.39 -11.22 -14.63
C LYS A 633 -29.63 -10.31 -15.84
N ASN A 634 -30.42 -10.77 -16.80
CA ASN A 634 -30.93 -9.90 -17.87
C ASN A 634 -31.80 -8.81 -17.24
N ILE A 635 -31.35 -7.56 -17.39
CA ILE A 635 -32.17 -6.38 -17.15
C ILE A 635 -32.84 -6.06 -18.49
N GLY A 636 -34.17 -6.00 -18.52
CA GLY A 636 -34.91 -5.59 -19.71
C GLY A 636 -34.57 -4.14 -20.06
N ASP A 637 -34.48 -3.81 -21.36
CA ASP A 637 -34.31 -2.43 -21.81
C ASP A 637 -35.45 -1.56 -21.25
N PRO A 638 -35.17 -0.50 -20.46
CA PRO A 638 -36.23 0.40 -20.00
C PRO A 638 -36.82 1.24 -21.15
N PHE A 639 -36.19 1.24 -22.33
CA PHE A 639 -36.58 1.97 -23.55
C PHE A 639 -37.13 1.04 -24.64
N ILE A 640 -38.13 0.19 -24.32
CA ILE A 640 -38.80 -0.64 -25.35
C ILE A 640 -39.79 0.19 -26.17
N VAL A 641 -39.33 0.65 -27.32
CA VAL A 641 -40.06 0.56 -28.61
C VAL A 641 -39.15 0.01 -29.71
#